data_AF-A0A1Q7DJ44-F1
#
_entry.id   AF-A0A1Q7DJ44-F1
#
_cell.length_a   1.000
_cell.length_b   1.000
_cell.length_c   1.000
_cell.angle_alpha   90.00
_cell.angle_beta   90.00
_cell.angle_gamma   90.00
#
_symmetry.space_group_name_H-M   'P 1'
#
loop_
_entity.id
_entity.type
_entity.pdbx_description
1 polymer ?
#
loop_
_entity_poly.entity_id
_entity_poly.type
_entity_poly.pdbx_seq_one_letter_code
_entity_poly.pdbx_strand_id
1 'polypeptide(L)'
;MRPPAGGAPTRRPARPPAIDGNQPLTTLSKNVVFNLVGQGLVLALSFIAVRYIFRLLGADVFGIIYFNITLAALLTTVLELGISATTVREVSQYFDVERAYVTRLIQTFSLVYWALGAVILVVVFAGAPLLVRYWINLTTIDAETAANMIRILSIGTMVALPRALYTSLFRGRQRMAINNTIDVGIAAIQQIGILLVLQLGGGVFAVALSISAVMFAGVLIYMVIAARMFGPLSLVPRFDAAVIRRNLRFTALMASNSLLSLVHSSVDRVVVSKLLAISEFGFYGFASATVGRALFVTAAITQAAYPSFSTLSRTDRPALNIQYRKVQDLVTYVTVPLFAGIVFAALPLYTYIFNASVAQRLLLPTAFLCLGFALNSASTPALTLSLAVGRPQIFVQSNVVALFVTVPIAVALTVLYGISGAAFSFVVYNLFTYLYAIPRVCRQCLDISPWRWYEEVAKPFGLAAAVYALGWVAIGAVGEYSLIALVVSYTLASALYAAGAFLLVGEELRYTLSSVQRAVRSRLSLPTAAKATVAGPGTWQWGRTAVVGTTGIALGALLGGLSYAHPPAAALWMAIAVVVAAAVFMAALGTTLGVLVLLVVTCFIDQYVFGVRGINVRPEQVAAGLAVIVFAFERLRSGRGLSLRPDFAEGALIAWFGVGLLSSVLNAPDRSGSLKVLALLVVSSAALFLPRRLLDADGALVSQVVGWTLLCFAAESGYAVLAYFLHLFGPSVSIGLNPATGHLDAFGTLWEPNVLGAIAAAGAVLWIYLGPRYFKYPWIGVALCMTACVASFARAAWLAGLLILFLTLVTPVRRRLDLRAFGFGSLVATVLTIGIFAADEAGSYSKGGATIGSGVANATDIIGRLRQFVPVFADLKGTLLVLGGGTNSFGERHALGGVPEHLGNLELMVLNDTGLIGVLLFAAFGISILIAAWRVRGDIHVMGLGATMLVLVLTNTSTETLELMITWLLVGLLLAAVDGARSSQPATDASQSSRYRLVTSSQL
;
A
#
# COMPACT_ATOMS: atom_id res chain seq x y z
N MET A 1 73.03 -44.93 0.38
CA MET A 1 71.87 -44.62 1.24
C MET A 1 70.88 -43.76 0.46
N ARG A 2 69.65 -44.22 0.23
CA ARG A 2 68.57 -43.41 -0.34
C ARG A 2 68.03 -42.45 0.73
N PRO A 3 67.75 -41.18 0.43
CA PRO A 3 66.77 -40.37 1.16
C PRO A 3 65.46 -40.20 0.34
N PRO A 4 64.34 -39.89 0.98
CA PRO A 4 63.00 -40.34 0.56
C PRO A 4 62.29 -39.38 -0.41
N ALA A 5 61.44 -39.97 -1.24
CA ALA A 5 60.43 -39.31 -2.04
C ALA A 5 59.27 -38.81 -1.15
N GLY A 6 58.77 -37.60 -1.42
CA GLY A 6 57.55 -37.10 -0.77
C GLY A 6 57.42 -35.58 -0.79
N GLY A 7 57.25 -34.98 -1.97
CA GLY A 7 56.81 -33.60 -2.10
C GLY A 7 55.34 -33.47 -1.67
N ALA A 8 55.09 -32.79 -0.55
CA ALA A 8 53.75 -32.42 -0.12
C ALA A 8 53.20 -31.29 -1.03
N PRO A 9 51.94 -31.36 -1.49
CA PRO A 9 51.37 -30.33 -2.34
C PRO A 9 51.07 -29.07 -1.54
N THR A 10 51.54 -27.92 -2.04
CA THR A 10 51.17 -26.58 -1.58
C THR A 10 49.64 -26.43 -1.59
N ARG A 11 49.02 -26.37 -0.40
CA ARG A 11 47.60 -26.03 -0.25
C ARG A 11 47.37 -24.64 -0.84
N ARG A 12 46.70 -24.57 -2.01
CA ARG A 12 46.09 -23.33 -2.50
C ARG A 12 45.20 -22.75 -1.41
N PRO A 13 45.19 -21.43 -1.17
CA PRO A 13 44.20 -20.82 -0.28
C PRO A 13 42.81 -21.17 -0.80
N ALA A 14 41.97 -21.69 0.09
CA ALA A 14 40.58 -22.03 -0.23
C ALA A 14 39.90 -20.79 -0.83
N ARG A 15 39.36 -20.92 -2.06
CA ARG A 15 38.47 -19.90 -2.61
C ARG A 15 37.36 -19.65 -1.57
N PRO A 16 37.01 -18.38 -1.28
CA PRO A 16 35.84 -18.11 -0.46
C PRO A 16 34.63 -18.82 -1.08
N PRO A 17 33.71 -19.36 -0.28
CA PRO A 17 32.53 -20.02 -0.80
C PRO A 17 31.83 -19.05 -1.76
N ALA A 18 31.54 -19.53 -2.97
CA ALA A 18 30.71 -18.79 -3.91
C ALA A 18 29.42 -18.44 -3.16
N ILE A 19 29.09 -17.15 -3.11
CA ILE A 19 27.83 -16.70 -2.56
C ILE A 19 26.74 -17.26 -3.49
N ASP A 20 26.15 -18.38 -3.10
CA ASP A 20 24.96 -18.90 -3.76
C ASP A 20 23.91 -17.80 -3.72
N GLY A 21 23.58 -17.25 -4.89
CA GLY A 21 22.64 -16.16 -5.07
C GLY A 21 21.19 -16.53 -4.77
N ASN A 22 20.95 -17.53 -3.92
CA ASN A 22 19.64 -18.08 -3.58
C ASN A 22 19.29 -17.97 -2.09
N GLN A 23 20.03 -17.19 -1.29
CA GLN A 23 19.54 -16.83 0.03
C GLN A 23 18.28 -15.95 -0.10
N PRO A 24 17.14 -16.36 0.51
CA PRO A 24 15.94 -15.53 0.49
C PRO A 24 16.25 -14.21 1.18
N LEU A 25 15.87 -13.08 0.56
CA LEU A 25 15.94 -11.75 1.18
C LEU A 25 15.50 -11.86 2.64
N THR A 26 16.46 -11.61 3.53
CA THR A 26 16.38 -11.84 4.98
C THR A 26 15.11 -11.21 5.57
N THR A 27 14.57 -11.80 6.64
CA THR A 27 13.44 -11.27 7.44
C THR A 27 13.58 -9.76 7.74
N LEU A 28 14.82 -9.27 7.81
CA LEU A 28 15.19 -7.87 7.94
C LEU A 28 14.67 -6.98 6.78
N SER A 29 14.86 -7.39 5.51
CA SER A 29 14.45 -6.59 4.34
C SER A 29 12.93 -6.45 4.25
N LYS A 30 12.19 -7.52 4.58
CA LYS A 30 10.73 -7.47 4.69
C LYS A 30 10.29 -6.51 5.79
N ASN A 31 10.90 -6.60 6.98
CA ASN A 31 10.57 -5.74 8.11
C ASN A 31 10.90 -4.25 7.84
N VAL A 32 11.98 -3.97 7.12
CA VAL A 32 12.33 -2.60 6.71
C VAL A 32 11.29 -2.04 5.74
N VAL A 33 10.87 -2.81 4.73
CA VAL A 33 9.82 -2.38 3.78
C VAL A 33 8.48 -2.17 4.49
N PHE A 34 8.06 -3.08 5.37
CA PHE A 34 6.83 -2.91 6.16
C PHE A 34 6.89 -1.66 7.05
N ASN A 35 8.04 -1.38 7.65
CA ASN A 35 8.22 -0.18 8.46
C ASN A 35 8.17 1.08 7.60
N LEU A 36 8.80 1.08 6.41
CA LEU A 36 8.74 2.19 5.47
C LEU A 36 7.31 2.50 5.03
N VAL A 37 6.53 1.47 4.66
CA VAL A 37 5.13 1.63 4.27
C VAL A 37 4.30 2.17 5.44
N GLY A 38 4.46 1.60 6.64
CA GLY A 38 3.74 2.07 7.83
C GLY A 38 4.08 3.51 8.23
N GLN A 39 5.35 3.90 8.16
CA GLN A 39 5.79 5.27 8.44
C GLN A 39 5.33 6.26 7.37
N GLY A 40 5.34 5.86 6.09
CA GLY A 40 4.80 6.65 4.99
C GLY A 40 3.30 6.90 5.15
N LEU A 41 2.56 5.88 5.59
CA LEU A 41 1.14 5.97 5.91
C LEU A 41 0.85 6.99 7.03
N VAL A 42 1.60 6.89 8.13
CA VAL A 42 1.49 7.81 9.27
C VAL A 42 1.86 9.24 8.86
N LEU A 43 2.84 9.40 7.97
CA LEU A 43 3.21 10.70 7.41
C LEU A 43 2.05 11.31 6.62
N ALA A 44 1.41 10.56 5.73
CA ALA A 44 0.26 11.01 4.96
C ALA A 44 -0.91 11.42 5.88
N LEU A 45 -1.27 10.58 6.85
CA LEU A 45 -2.30 10.92 7.85
C LEU A 45 -1.94 12.17 8.66
N SER A 46 -0.65 12.34 9.00
CA SER A 46 -0.21 13.53 9.74
C SER A 46 -0.35 14.82 8.94
N PHE A 47 -0.18 14.79 7.61
CA PHE A 47 -0.41 15.97 6.78
C PHE A 47 -1.86 16.41 6.79
N ILE A 48 -2.79 15.45 6.72
CA ILE A 48 -4.23 15.73 6.80
C ILE A 48 -4.59 16.25 8.19
N ALA A 49 -4.13 15.59 9.25
CA ALA A 49 -4.41 16.03 10.63
C ALA A 49 -3.87 17.44 10.92
N VAL A 50 -2.63 17.74 10.51
CA VAL A 50 -2.03 19.07 10.68
C VAL A 50 -2.83 20.13 9.93
N ARG A 51 -3.27 19.82 8.71
CA ARG A 51 -4.11 20.71 7.90
C ARG A 51 -5.45 21.02 8.58
N TYR A 52 -6.07 20.02 9.21
CA TYR A 52 -7.31 20.19 9.96
C TYR A 52 -7.10 21.01 11.24
N ILE A 53 -6.06 20.69 12.02
CA ILE A 53 -5.68 21.49 13.21
C ILE A 53 -5.47 22.95 12.80
N PHE A 54 -4.68 23.20 11.76
CA PHE A 54 -4.34 24.55 11.33
C PHE A 54 -5.56 25.36 10.89
N ARG A 55 -6.43 24.82 10.03
CA ARG A 55 -7.58 25.58 9.52
C ARG A 55 -8.73 25.72 10.51
N LEU A 56 -8.95 24.73 11.39
CA LEU A 56 -10.08 24.76 12.32
C LEU A 56 -9.72 25.38 13.68
N LEU A 57 -8.51 25.15 14.18
CA LEU A 57 -8.07 25.60 15.51
C LEU A 57 -7.07 26.76 15.46
N GLY A 58 -6.44 27.01 14.32
CA GLY A 58 -5.50 28.11 14.13
C GLY A 58 -4.03 27.75 14.37
N ALA A 59 -3.15 28.70 14.04
CA ALA A 59 -1.70 28.52 14.01
C ALA A 59 -1.08 28.38 15.42
N ASP A 60 -1.60 29.10 16.41
CA ASP A 60 -1.06 29.04 17.77
C ASP A 60 -1.33 27.69 18.45
N VAL A 61 -2.53 27.11 18.24
CA VAL A 61 -2.87 25.77 18.75
C VAL A 61 -1.90 24.74 18.21
N PHE A 62 -1.66 24.79 16.91
CA PHE A 62 -0.69 23.94 16.23
C PHE A 62 0.71 24.11 16.82
N GLY A 63 1.13 25.35 17.05
CA GLY A 63 2.38 25.70 17.72
C GLY A 63 2.51 25.10 19.12
N ILE A 64 1.47 25.20 19.94
CA ILE A 64 1.44 24.65 21.31
C ILE A 64 1.55 23.12 21.29
N ILE A 65 0.88 22.44 20.35
CA ILE A 65 0.99 20.98 20.20
C ILE A 65 2.45 20.58 19.89
N TYR A 66 3.08 21.25 18.92
CA TYR A 66 4.47 21.00 18.56
C TYR A 66 5.45 21.38 19.67
N PHE A 67 5.14 22.44 20.42
CA PHE A 67 5.92 22.85 21.59
C PHE A 67 5.91 21.75 22.65
N ASN A 68 4.73 21.19 22.95
CA ASN A 68 4.64 20.08 23.89
C ASN A 68 5.34 18.81 23.40
N ILE A 69 5.26 18.48 22.10
CA ILE A 69 6.00 17.35 21.50
C ILE A 69 7.51 17.56 21.67
N THR A 70 8.00 18.77 21.41
CA THR A 70 9.41 19.12 21.54
C THR A 70 9.85 19.13 22.99
N LEU A 71 9.03 19.68 23.88
CA LEU A 71 9.27 19.65 25.33
C LEU A 71 9.35 18.21 25.85
N ALA A 72 8.44 17.33 25.41
CA ALA A 72 8.49 15.91 25.74
C ALA A 72 9.81 15.27 25.27
N ALA A 73 10.23 15.54 24.02
CA ALA A 73 11.46 15.01 23.45
C ALA A 73 12.72 15.51 24.18
N LEU A 74 12.74 16.79 24.54
CA LEU A 74 13.82 17.40 25.31
C LEU A 74 13.91 16.79 26.71
N LEU A 75 12.81 16.80 27.46
CA LEU A 75 12.77 16.27 28.82
C LEU A 75 13.11 14.78 28.85
N THR A 76 12.59 13.99 27.90
CA THR A 76 12.95 12.57 27.82
C THR A 76 14.41 12.36 27.51
N THR A 77 15.01 13.11 26.58
CA THR A 77 16.42 12.91 26.24
C THR A 77 17.35 13.34 27.39
N VAL A 78 17.00 14.39 28.15
CA VAL A 78 17.71 14.77 29.39
C VAL A 78 17.57 13.69 30.45
N LEU A 79 16.37 13.15 30.63
CA LEU A 79 16.00 12.26 31.75
C LEU A 79 16.08 10.77 31.41
N GLU A 80 16.43 10.40 30.17
CA GLU A 80 16.74 9.01 29.80
C GLU A 80 17.97 8.48 30.58
N LEU A 81 18.73 9.35 31.26
CA LEU A 81 19.78 9.03 32.25
C LEU A 81 20.74 7.89 31.84
N GLY A 82 20.89 7.57 30.56
CA GLY A 82 21.59 6.36 30.10
C GLY A 82 20.93 5.03 30.51
N ILE A 83 19.76 5.07 31.16
CA ILE A 83 19.00 3.92 31.64
C ILE A 83 18.52 3.08 30.46
N SER A 84 17.96 3.69 29.41
CA SER A 84 17.53 2.96 28.19
C SER A 84 18.66 2.10 27.59
N ALA A 85 19.87 2.65 27.45
CA ALA A 85 21.03 1.91 26.94
C ALA A 85 21.50 0.81 27.89
N THR A 86 21.46 1.07 29.20
CA THR A 86 21.75 0.10 30.26
C THR A 86 20.77 -1.06 30.21
N THR A 87 19.47 -0.78 30.06
CA THR A 87 18.42 -1.78 29.94
C THR A 87 18.63 -2.67 28.72
N VAL A 88 18.92 -2.10 27.55
CA VAL A 88 19.21 -2.89 26.35
C VAL A 88 20.37 -3.85 26.59
N ARG A 89 21.47 -3.35 27.16
CA ARG A 89 22.66 -4.15 27.47
C ARG A 89 22.35 -5.27 28.46
N GLU A 90 21.86 -4.94 29.65
CA GLU A 90 21.65 -5.93 30.71
C GLU A 90 20.57 -6.96 30.35
N VAL A 91 19.50 -6.57 29.66
CA VAL A 91 18.47 -7.51 29.18
C VAL A 91 19.03 -8.39 28.06
N SER A 92 19.85 -7.86 27.15
CA SER A 92 20.46 -8.67 26.09
C SER A 92 21.46 -9.71 26.60
N GLN A 93 22.19 -9.38 27.68
CA GLN A 93 23.25 -10.21 28.23
C GLN A 93 22.76 -11.22 29.28
N TYR A 94 21.82 -10.82 30.14
CA TYR A 94 21.48 -11.60 31.34
C TYR A 94 20.06 -12.14 31.37
N PHE A 95 19.19 -11.87 30.38
CA PHE A 95 17.80 -12.36 30.42
C PHE A 95 17.68 -13.89 30.46
N ASP A 96 18.52 -14.61 29.70
CA ASP A 96 18.46 -16.07 29.67
C ASP A 96 19.34 -16.73 30.75
N VAL A 97 20.15 -15.94 31.48
CA VAL A 97 21.13 -16.43 32.48
C VAL A 97 20.70 -16.09 33.92
N GLU A 98 20.32 -14.83 34.19
CA GLU A 98 19.98 -14.33 35.53
C GLU A 98 18.59 -13.64 35.53
N ARG A 99 17.52 -14.40 35.28
CA ARG A 99 16.15 -13.86 35.20
C ARG A 99 15.74 -13.03 36.42
N ALA A 100 16.09 -13.47 37.62
CA ALA A 100 15.74 -12.75 38.86
C ALA A 100 16.41 -11.37 38.95
N TYR A 101 17.64 -11.23 38.46
CA TYR A 101 18.31 -9.93 38.36
C TYR A 101 17.61 -9.02 37.35
N VAL A 102 17.27 -9.54 36.16
CA VAL A 102 16.55 -8.78 35.14
C VAL A 102 15.16 -8.34 35.63
N THR A 103 14.45 -9.18 36.38
CA THR A 103 13.21 -8.77 37.06
C THR A 103 13.44 -7.58 38.00
N ARG A 104 14.43 -7.65 38.91
CA ARG A 104 14.73 -6.52 39.82
C ARG A 104 15.19 -5.26 39.09
N LEU A 105 15.91 -5.41 37.98
CA LEU A 105 16.28 -4.32 37.07
C LEU A 105 15.04 -3.62 36.50
N ILE A 106 14.10 -4.39 35.94
CA ILE A 106 12.86 -3.84 35.35
C ILE A 106 12.03 -3.14 36.44
N GLN A 107 11.90 -3.74 37.62
CA GLN A 107 11.14 -3.15 38.74
C GLN A 107 11.76 -1.83 39.21
N THR A 108 13.10 -1.78 39.36
CA THR A 108 13.82 -0.59 39.82
C THR A 108 13.72 0.53 38.78
N PHE A 109 13.96 0.24 37.51
CA PHE A 109 13.90 1.25 36.45
C PHE A 109 12.46 1.69 36.14
N SER A 110 11.47 0.80 36.29
CA SER A 110 10.05 1.19 36.20
C SER A 110 9.70 2.20 37.28
N LEU A 111 10.12 1.96 38.53
CA LEU A 111 9.92 2.93 39.63
C LEU A 111 10.55 4.29 39.30
N VAL A 112 11.81 4.30 38.87
CA VAL A 112 12.55 5.54 38.57
C VAL A 112 11.88 6.32 37.44
N TYR A 113 11.56 5.69 36.31
CA TYR A 113 10.96 6.39 35.17
C TYR A 113 9.52 6.84 35.40
N TRP A 114 8.70 6.07 36.11
CA TRP A 114 7.35 6.52 36.48
C TRP A 114 7.39 7.66 37.49
N ALA A 115 8.28 7.60 38.49
CA ALA A 115 8.47 8.69 39.44
C ALA A 115 8.97 9.97 38.76
N LEU A 116 9.97 9.87 37.88
CA LEU A 116 10.45 11.01 37.10
C LEU A 116 9.37 11.56 36.17
N GLY A 117 8.59 10.70 35.51
CA GLY A 117 7.44 11.10 34.70
C GLY A 117 6.42 11.89 35.52
N ALA A 118 6.07 11.42 36.71
CA ALA A 118 5.15 12.13 37.61
C ALA A 118 5.71 13.49 38.08
N VAL A 119 7.01 13.58 38.37
CA VAL A 119 7.67 14.86 38.68
C VAL A 119 7.60 15.83 37.49
N ILE A 120 7.87 15.36 36.27
CA ILE A 120 7.73 16.17 35.05
C ILE A 120 6.29 16.68 34.91
N LEU A 121 5.29 15.82 35.13
CA LEU A 121 3.90 16.22 35.07
C LEU A 121 3.62 17.38 36.03
N VAL A 122 4.01 17.24 37.30
CA VAL A 122 3.80 18.29 38.31
C VAL A 122 4.53 19.58 37.93
N VAL A 123 5.78 19.49 37.50
CA VAL A 123 6.60 20.66 37.12
C VAL A 123 6.01 21.38 35.91
N VAL A 124 5.64 20.66 34.85
CA VAL A 124 5.06 21.26 33.63
C VAL A 124 3.64 21.77 33.91
N PHE A 125 2.83 21.04 34.67
CA PHE A 125 1.46 21.43 35.00
C PHE A 125 1.41 22.70 35.86
N ALA A 126 2.24 22.78 36.90
CA ALA A 126 2.36 23.96 37.75
C ALA A 126 3.09 25.11 37.04
N GLY A 127 4.07 24.80 36.20
CA GLY A 127 4.87 25.76 35.44
C GLY A 127 4.19 26.31 34.17
N ALA A 128 3.10 25.70 33.70
CA ALA A 128 2.43 26.09 32.45
C ALA A 128 2.08 27.60 32.37
N PRO A 129 1.53 28.25 33.41
CA PRO A 129 1.27 29.69 33.36
C PRO A 129 2.54 30.53 33.23
N LEU A 130 3.65 30.12 33.87
CA LEU A 130 4.94 30.80 33.78
C LEU A 130 5.56 30.63 32.40
N LEU A 131 5.47 29.43 31.82
CA LEU A 131 5.91 29.16 30.46
C LEU A 131 5.17 30.03 29.46
N VAL A 132 3.84 30.12 29.57
CA VAL A 132 3.05 30.95 28.67
C VAL A 132 3.36 32.43 28.83
N ARG A 133 3.53 32.92 30.06
CA ARG A 133 3.76 34.35 30.31
C ARG A 133 5.16 34.82 29.92
N TYR A 134 6.19 34.02 30.18
CA TYR A 134 7.58 34.46 30.05
C TYR A 134 8.34 33.82 28.90
N TRP A 135 7.89 32.68 28.35
CA TRP A 135 8.63 31.94 27.33
C TRP A 135 7.93 31.93 25.98
N ILE A 136 6.62 31.67 25.97
CA ILE A 136 5.84 31.47 24.74
C ILE A 136 5.26 32.80 24.27
N ASN A 137 5.53 33.14 23.00
CA ASN A 137 4.93 34.32 22.37
C ASN A 137 3.65 33.91 21.62
N LEU A 138 2.48 34.22 22.20
CA LEU A 138 1.16 33.97 21.62
C LEU A 138 0.73 35.13 20.70
N THR A 139 -0.10 34.84 19.70
CA THR A 139 -0.58 35.85 18.73
C THR A 139 -2.11 35.94 18.64
N THR A 140 -2.80 34.82 18.78
CA THR A 140 -4.24 34.65 18.54
C THR A 140 -5.00 34.11 19.74
N ILE A 141 -4.36 33.31 20.61
CA ILE A 141 -5.01 32.65 21.73
C ILE A 141 -4.64 33.35 23.04
N ASP A 142 -5.58 33.36 23.99
CA ASP A 142 -5.33 33.88 25.33
C ASP A 142 -4.38 32.97 26.14
N ALA A 143 -3.69 33.58 27.10
CA ALA A 143 -2.68 32.89 27.89
C ALA A 143 -3.26 31.76 28.76
N GLU A 144 -4.52 31.86 29.19
CA GLU A 144 -5.15 30.88 30.06
C GLU A 144 -5.50 29.60 29.28
N THR A 145 -6.11 29.73 28.11
CA THR A 145 -6.37 28.63 27.19
C THR A 145 -5.09 27.91 26.82
N ALA A 146 -4.03 28.64 26.47
CA ALA A 146 -2.73 28.05 26.15
C ALA A 146 -2.13 27.28 27.36
N ALA A 147 -2.20 27.84 28.56
CA ALA A 147 -1.70 27.18 29.77
C ALA A 147 -2.49 25.89 30.08
N ASN A 148 -3.82 25.93 29.93
CA ASN A 148 -4.67 24.77 30.13
C ASN A 148 -4.44 23.68 29.06
N MET A 149 -4.18 24.06 27.81
CA MET A 149 -3.75 23.12 26.77
C MET A 149 -2.43 22.43 27.13
N ILE A 150 -1.42 23.18 27.56
CA ILE A 150 -0.12 22.63 27.98
C ILE A 150 -0.30 21.66 29.16
N ARG A 151 -1.16 22.01 30.13
CA ARG A 151 -1.51 21.13 31.25
C ARG A 151 -2.08 19.79 30.77
N ILE A 152 -3.05 19.80 29.86
CA ILE A 152 -3.64 18.55 29.32
C ILE A 152 -2.58 17.77 28.53
N LEU A 153 -1.81 18.44 27.67
CA LEU A 153 -0.79 17.81 26.83
C LEU A 153 0.42 17.28 27.63
N SER A 154 0.66 17.81 28.84
CA SER A 154 1.72 17.35 29.72
C SER A 154 1.54 15.90 30.22
N ILE A 155 0.32 15.36 30.16
CA ILE A 155 0.08 13.91 30.37
C ILE A 155 0.89 13.08 29.36
N GLY A 156 0.97 13.53 28.11
CA GLY A 156 1.81 12.92 27.08
C GLY A 156 3.30 12.99 27.43
N THR A 157 3.76 14.10 28.03
CA THR A 157 5.15 14.26 28.48
C THR A 157 5.48 13.33 29.65
N MET A 158 4.55 13.11 30.57
CA MET A 158 4.68 12.21 31.73
C MET A 158 4.97 10.77 31.29
N VAL A 159 4.20 10.27 30.31
CA VAL A 159 4.29 8.86 29.87
C VAL A 159 5.46 8.60 28.92
N ALA A 160 6.15 9.64 28.45
CA ALA A 160 7.22 9.52 27.48
C ALA A 160 8.45 8.76 28.06
N LEU A 161 8.76 8.93 29.35
CA LEU A 161 9.83 8.17 30.02
C LEU A 161 9.49 6.68 30.19
N PRO A 162 8.35 6.28 30.80
CA PRO A 162 7.93 4.88 30.84
C PRO A 162 7.93 4.20 29.46
N ARG A 163 7.45 4.91 28.41
CA ARG A 163 7.52 4.42 27.03
C ARG A 163 8.95 4.08 26.61
N ALA A 164 9.92 4.97 26.87
CA ALA A 164 11.32 4.76 26.56
C ALA A 164 11.89 3.48 27.23
N LEU A 165 11.55 3.23 28.49
CA LEU A 165 11.93 1.98 29.17
C LEU A 165 11.36 0.75 28.47
N TYR A 166 10.05 0.71 28.19
CA TYR A 166 9.46 -0.48 27.57
C TYR A 166 10.00 -0.74 26.17
N THR A 167 10.23 0.32 25.38
CA THR A 167 10.88 0.16 24.07
C THR A 167 12.30 -0.40 24.19
N SER A 168 13.05 -0.03 25.24
CA SER A 168 14.38 -0.53 25.53
C SER A 168 14.39 -2.01 25.96
N LEU A 169 13.35 -2.49 26.65
CA LEU A 169 13.18 -3.92 26.97
C LEU A 169 13.01 -4.76 25.70
N PHE A 170 12.19 -4.28 24.75
CA PHE A 170 11.96 -4.98 23.49
C PHE A 170 13.20 -4.95 22.60
N ARG A 171 13.95 -3.84 22.62
CA ARG A 171 15.28 -3.72 22.00
C ARG A 171 16.27 -4.73 22.58
N GLY A 172 16.36 -4.85 23.90
CA GLY A 172 17.24 -5.82 24.58
C GLY A 172 16.93 -7.27 24.20
N ARG A 173 15.67 -7.59 23.91
CA ARG A 173 15.22 -8.91 23.40
C ARG A 173 15.25 -9.04 21.87
N GLN A 174 15.81 -8.06 21.16
CA GLN A 174 15.87 -7.98 19.69
C GLN A 174 14.49 -8.06 19.00
N ARG A 175 13.41 -7.66 19.69
CA ARG A 175 12.03 -7.67 19.16
C ARG A 175 11.59 -6.29 18.67
N MET A 176 12.40 -5.66 17.81
CA MET A 176 12.16 -4.33 17.27
C MET A 176 10.86 -4.20 16.47
N ALA A 177 10.38 -5.30 15.87
CA ALA A 177 9.10 -5.31 15.15
C ALA A 177 7.93 -4.93 16.07
N ILE A 178 7.97 -5.29 17.36
CA ILE A 178 6.93 -4.93 18.33
C ILE A 178 6.89 -3.41 18.52
N ASN A 179 8.05 -2.77 18.70
CA ASN A 179 8.13 -1.30 18.82
C ASN A 179 7.52 -0.64 17.59
N ASN A 180 7.96 -1.03 16.39
CA ASN A 180 7.49 -0.41 15.15
C ASN A 180 5.98 -0.58 14.97
N THR A 181 5.43 -1.77 15.24
CA THR A 181 3.98 -2.01 15.11
C THR A 181 3.17 -1.16 16.09
N ILE A 182 3.61 -1.06 17.34
CA ILE A 182 2.93 -0.24 18.35
C ILE A 182 3.05 1.25 18.00
N ASP A 183 4.25 1.72 17.64
CA ASP A 183 4.49 3.13 17.30
C ASP A 183 3.67 3.58 16.08
N VAL A 184 3.65 2.78 15.02
CA VAL A 184 2.84 3.05 13.81
C VAL A 184 1.34 3.02 14.15
N GLY A 185 0.89 2.03 14.93
CA GLY A 185 -0.50 1.90 15.34
C GLY A 185 -0.98 3.09 16.19
N ILE A 186 -0.22 3.46 17.22
CA ILE A 186 -0.52 4.62 18.08
C ILE A 186 -0.52 5.90 17.25
N ALA A 187 0.48 6.09 16.38
CA ALA A 187 0.55 7.30 15.57
C ALA A 187 -0.65 7.39 14.60
N ALA A 188 -1.04 6.30 13.95
CA ALA A 188 -2.23 6.25 13.09
C ALA A 188 -3.51 6.54 13.89
N ILE A 189 -3.70 5.89 15.04
CA ILE A 189 -4.85 6.13 15.93
C ILE A 189 -4.88 7.59 16.40
N GLN A 190 -3.72 8.18 16.70
CA GLN A 190 -3.62 9.57 17.11
C GLN A 190 -4.05 10.51 15.97
N GLN A 191 -3.55 10.31 14.75
CA GLN A 191 -3.93 11.16 13.60
C GLN A 191 -5.42 11.01 13.29
N ILE A 192 -5.94 9.78 13.26
CA ILE A 192 -7.37 9.51 13.04
C ILE A 192 -8.23 10.09 14.16
N GLY A 193 -7.80 9.96 15.42
CA GLY A 193 -8.49 10.51 16.58
C GLY A 193 -8.57 12.03 16.55
N ILE A 194 -7.50 12.72 16.14
CA ILE A 194 -7.51 14.17 15.91
C ILE A 194 -8.56 14.53 14.85
N LEU A 195 -8.57 13.84 13.71
CA LEU A 195 -9.52 14.09 12.62
C LEU A 195 -10.95 13.85 13.05
N LEU A 196 -11.23 12.73 13.73
CA LEU A 196 -12.56 12.37 14.20
C LEU A 196 -13.09 13.39 15.23
N VAL A 197 -12.25 13.79 16.19
CA VAL A 197 -12.65 14.82 17.17
C VAL A 197 -12.98 16.14 16.49
N LEU A 198 -12.18 16.57 15.52
CA LEU A 198 -12.42 17.81 14.78
C LEU A 198 -13.69 17.75 13.92
N GLN A 199 -13.93 16.63 13.24
CA GLN A 199 -15.13 16.42 12.43
C GLN A 199 -16.41 16.34 13.27
N LEU A 200 -16.32 15.89 14.52
CA LEU A 200 -17.42 15.93 15.48
C LEU A 200 -17.61 17.31 16.14
N GLY A 201 -16.91 18.35 15.67
CA GLY A 201 -17.00 19.71 16.21
C GLY A 201 -16.21 19.94 17.51
N GLY A 202 -15.26 19.05 17.83
CA GLY A 202 -14.43 19.17 19.02
C GLY A 202 -13.42 20.33 18.94
N GLY A 203 -13.35 21.13 20.01
CA GLY A 203 -12.41 22.25 20.10
C GLY A 203 -11.00 21.88 20.56
N VAL A 204 -10.20 22.90 20.90
CA VAL A 204 -8.78 22.78 21.28
C VAL A 204 -8.51 21.80 22.42
N PHE A 205 -9.37 21.78 23.44
CA PHE A 205 -9.22 20.89 24.60
C PHE A 205 -9.55 19.43 24.26
N ALA A 206 -10.53 19.19 23.38
CA ALA A 206 -10.89 17.85 22.95
C ALA A 206 -9.75 17.22 22.14
N VAL A 207 -9.09 18.01 21.29
CA VAL A 207 -7.90 17.58 20.54
C VAL A 207 -6.71 17.34 21.48
N ALA A 208 -6.48 18.22 22.45
CA ALA A 208 -5.43 18.01 23.45
C ALA A 208 -5.67 16.73 24.28
N LEU A 209 -6.92 16.49 24.68
CA LEU A 209 -7.31 15.31 25.45
C LEU A 209 -7.17 14.04 24.61
N SER A 210 -7.55 14.06 23.34
CA SER A 210 -7.41 12.89 22.46
C SER A 210 -5.95 12.51 22.25
N ILE A 211 -5.07 13.49 22.05
CA ILE A 211 -3.61 13.29 21.96
C ILE A 211 -3.08 12.65 23.24
N SER A 212 -3.41 13.21 24.40
CA SER A 212 -2.96 12.70 25.70
C SER A 212 -3.50 11.31 26.02
N ALA A 213 -4.77 11.05 25.71
CA ALA A 213 -5.41 9.75 25.91
C ALA A 213 -4.77 8.66 25.05
N VAL A 214 -4.49 8.95 23.77
CA VAL A 214 -3.83 8.00 22.86
C VAL A 214 -2.38 7.72 23.29
N MET A 215 -1.63 8.74 23.73
CA MET A 215 -0.28 8.53 24.29
C MET A 215 -0.31 7.65 25.55
N PHE A 216 -1.25 7.90 26.45
CA PHE A 216 -1.42 7.11 27.68
C PHE A 216 -1.80 5.66 27.36
N ALA A 217 -2.81 5.45 26.52
CA ALA A 217 -3.22 4.12 26.05
C ALA A 217 -2.07 3.37 25.36
N GLY A 218 -1.25 4.11 24.60
CA GLY A 218 -0.04 3.57 23.98
C GLY A 218 0.93 2.94 24.98
N VAL A 219 1.19 3.62 26.10
CA VAL A 219 2.05 3.08 27.16
C VAL A 219 1.42 1.88 27.86
N LEU A 220 0.09 1.85 28.03
CA LEU A 220 -0.59 0.66 28.55
C LEU A 220 -0.40 -0.56 27.63
N ILE A 221 -0.45 -0.37 26.30
CA ILE A 221 -0.15 -1.44 25.33
C ILE A 221 1.29 -1.94 25.50
N TYR A 222 2.26 -1.04 25.65
CA TYR A 222 3.65 -1.40 25.96
C TYR A 222 3.74 -2.22 27.25
N MET A 223 3.07 -1.79 28.32
CA MET A 223 3.05 -2.49 29.60
C MET A 223 2.43 -3.89 29.48
N VAL A 224 1.29 -4.05 28.82
CA VAL A 224 0.63 -5.35 28.65
C VAL A 224 1.53 -6.33 27.90
N ILE A 225 2.20 -5.88 26.84
CA ILE A 225 3.10 -6.72 26.05
C ILE A 225 4.38 -7.04 26.85
N ALA A 226 4.92 -6.08 27.60
CA ALA A 226 6.05 -6.31 28.50
C ALA A 226 5.68 -7.30 29.62
N ALA A 227 4.48 -7.20 30.19
CA ALA A 227 3.99 -8.10 31.24
C ALA A 227 3.92 -9.54 30.74
N ARG A 228 3.45 -9.74 29.50
CA ARG A 228 3.41 -11.06 28.86
C ARG A 228 4.80 -11.63 28.58
N MET A 229 5.81 -10.78 28.36
CA MET A 229 7.15 -11.22 27.99
C MET A 229 8.07 -11.45 29.19
N PHE A 230 7.95 -10.65 30.24
CA PHE A 230 8.81 -10.69 31.43
C PHE A 230 8.08 -11.17 32.70
N GLY A 231 6.78 -11.42 32.63
CA GLY A 231 5.92 -11.72 33.77
C GLY A 231 5.33 -10.45 34.40
N PRO A 232 4.07 -10.48 34.89
CA PRO A 232 3.39 -9.30 35.43
C PRO A 232 4.08 -8.74 36.68
N LEU A 233 4.66 -9.60 37.51
CA LEU A 233 5.41 -9.19 38.71
C LEU A 233 6.67 -8.38 38.39
N SER A 234 7.25 -8.55 37.20
CA SER A 234 8.45 -7.81 36.80
C SER A 234 8.20 -6.33 36.55
N LEU A 235 6.95 -5.92 36.36
CA LEU A 235 6.56 -4.52 36.14
C LEU A 235 6.16 -3.80 37.43
N VAL A 236 6.02 -4.52 38.55
CA VAL A 236 5.64 -3.93 39.84
C VAL A 236 6.81 -3.08 40.35
N PRO A 237 6.66 -1.76 40.49
CA PRO A 237 7.75 -0.89 40.91
C PRO A 237 8.34 -1.32 42.27
N ARG A 238 9.64 -1.63 42.30
CA ARG A 238 10.37 -1.99 43.52
C ARG A 238 11.81 -1.51 43.42
N PHE A 239 12.29 -0.85 44.47
CA PHE A 239 13.65 -0.34 44.51
C PHE A 239 14.65 -1.42 44.97
N ASP A 240 15.73 -1.60 44.22
CA ASP A 240 16.90 -2.40 44.60
C ASP A 240 18.19 -1.58 44.44
N ALA A 241 18.81 -1.21 45.56
CA ALA A 241 20.03 -0.42 45.58
C ALA A 241 21.24 -1.14 44.94
N ALA A 242 21.27 -2.48 44.96
CA ALA A 242 22.35 -3.25 44.36
C ALA A 242 22.34 -3.14 42.83
N VAL A 243 21.15 -3.11 42.23
CA VAL A 243 20.97 -2.91 40.78
C VAL A 243 21.50 -1.55 40.34
N ILE A 244 21.19 -0.49 41.10
CA ILE A 244 21.69 0.86 40.82
C ILE A 244 23.21 0.89 40.93
N ARG A 245 23.77 0.42 42.05
CA ARG A 245 25.23 0.44 42.28
C ARG A 245 26.00 -0.32 41.19
N ARG A 246 25.47 -1.46 40.73
CA ARG A 246 26.07 -2.27 39.65
C ARG A 246 26.13 -1.53 38.32
N ASN A 247 25.14 -0.69 38.02
CA ASN A 247 25.01 -0.04 36.71
C ASN A 247 25.42 1.43 36.68
N LEU A 248 25.52 2.09 37.84
CA LEU A 248 25.66 3.54 37.98
C LEU A 248 26.74 4.14 37.08
N ARG A 249 27.93 3.54 37.04
CA ARG A 249 29.04 4.04 36.21
C ARG A 249 28.71 4.02 34.73
N PHE A 250 28.14 2.92 34.23
CA PHE A 250 27.78 2.79 32.82
C PHE A 250 26.61 3.71 32.46
N THR A 251 25.58 3.72 33.31
CA THR A 251 24.40 4.58 33.20
C THR A 251 24.80 6.06 33.17
N ALA A 252 25.66 6.52 34.08
CA ALA A 252 26.15 7.91 34.13
C ALA A 252 26.97 8.31 32.88
N LEU A 253 27.80 7.41 32.35
CA LEU A 253 28.56 7.67 31.12
C LEU A 253 27.63 7.82 29.90
N MET A 254 26.60 6.96 29.80
CA MET A 254 25.61 7.07 28.73
C MET A 254 24.71 8.30 28.90
N ALA A 255 24.33 8.64 30.14
CA ALA A 255 23.59 9.86 30.46
C ALA A 255 24.34 11.11 29.98
N SER A 256 25.64 11.17 30.26
CA SER A 256 26.51 12.27 29.83
C SER A 256 26.51 12.41 28.31
N ASN A 257 26.59 11.30 27.58
CA ASN A 257 26.55 11.30 26.12
C ASN A 257 25.17 11.77 25.57
N SER A 258 24.06 11.31 26.15
CA SER A 258 22.72 11.75 25.75
C SER A 258 22.50 13.24 26.01
N LEU A 259 23.02 13.75 27.15
CA LEU A 259 22.95 15.18 27.49
C LEU A 259 23.68 16.04 26.45
N LEU A 260 24.90 15.64 26.08
CA LEU A 260 25.66 16.33 25.03
C LEU A 260 24.92 16.30 23.67
N SER A 261 24.29 15.17 23.32
CA SER A 261 23.55 15.02 22.07
C SER A 261 22.26 15.86 22.04
N LEU A 262 21.59 16.04 23.17
CA LEU A 262 20.38 16.88 23.28
C LEU A 262 20.69 18.32 22.92
N VAL A 263 21.74 18.88 23.52
CA VAL A 263 22.06 20.29 23.32
C VAL A 263 22.29 20.57 21.83
N HIS A 264 22.94 19.64 21.11
CA HIS A 264 23.20 19.83 19.69
C HIS A 264 21.97 19.65 18.80
N SER A 265 21.15 18.64 19.09
CA SER A 265 20.03 18.26 18.22
C SER A 265 18.79 19.13 18.38
N SER A 266 18.75 19.98 19.41
CA SER A 266 17.54 20.74 19.75
C SER A 266 17.76 22.22 20.08
N VAL A 267 19.00 22.74 20.00
CA VAL A 267 19.27 24.17 20.26
C VAL A 267 18.44 25.07 19.34
N ASP A 268 18.38 24.75 18.05
CA ASP A 268 17.59 25.48 17.06
C ASP A 268 16.13 25.62 17.49
N ARG A 269 15.52 24.52 17.94
CA ARG A 269 14.13 24.48 18.42
C ARG A 269 13.95 25.28 19.71
N VAL A 270 14.88 25.16 20.66
CA VAL A 270 14.83 25.93 21.91
C VAL A 270 14.89 27.44 21.62
N VAL A 271 15.81 27.86 20.75
CA VAL A 271 15.99 29.26 20.34
C VAL A 271 14.73 29.77 19.63
N VAL A 272 14.21 29.04 18.64
CA VAL A 272 12.97 29.41 17.91
C VAL A 272 11.77 29.49 18.87
N SER A 273 11.65 28.58 19.83
CA SER A 273 10.51 28.54 20.77
C SER A 273 10.43 29.77 21.68
N LYS A 274 11.58 30.41 21.95
CA LYS A 274 11.70 31.56 22.85
C LYS A 274 11.65 32.89 22.10
N LEU A 275 12.31 32.96 20.94
CA LEU A 275 12.52 34.21 20.22
C LEU A 275 11.40 34.55 19.23
N LEU A 276 10.68 33.54 18.74
CA LEU A 276 9.67 33.72 17.71
C LEU A 276 8.26 33.40 18.23
N ALA A 277 7.24 33.73 17.44
CA ALA A 277 5.87 33.36 17.73
C ALA A 277 5.71 31.84 17.81
N ILE A 278 4.80 31.36 18.66
CA ILE A 278 4.58 29.92 18.85
C ILE A 278 4.12 29.22 17.56
N SER A 279 3.42 29.95 16.70
CA SER A 279 3.00 29.50 15.36
C SER A 279 4.20 29.28 14.43
N GLU A 280 5.16 30.21 14.39
CA GLU A 280 6.43 30.07 13.65
C GLU A 280 7.24 28.87 14.16
N PHE A 281 7.28 28.66 15.47
CA PHE A 281 7.86 27.47 16.07
C PHE A 281 7.15 26.19 15.62
N GLY A 282 5.82 26.19 15.55
CA GLY A 282 5.02 25.07 15.06
C GLY A 282 5.35 24.73 13.60
N PHE A 283 5.39 25.74 12.73
CA PHE A 283 5.73 25.57 11.31
C PHE A 283 7.15 25.02 11.12
N TYR A 284 8.12 25.62 11.81
CA TYR A 284 9.52 25.18 11.79
C TYR A 284 9.67 23.75 12.33
N GLY A 285 9.03 23.46 13.46
CA GLY A 285 9.04 22.13 14.10
C GLY A 285 8.46 21.06 13.20
N PHE A 286 7.36 21.35 12.50
CA PHE A 286 6.76 20.46 11.51
C PHE A 286 7.67 20.22 10.30
N ALA A 287 8.24 21.28 9.73
CA ALA A 287 9.19 21.17 8.61
C ALA A 287 10.43 20.34 9.00
N SER A 288 11.07 20.68 10.12
CA SER A 288 12.25 19.96 10.66
C SER A 288 11.94 18.49 10.94
N ALA A 289 10.80 18.18 11.57
CA ALA A 289 10.40 16.80 11.84
C ALA A 289 10.12 16.01 10.55
N THR A 290 9.52 16.65 9.54
CA THR A 290 9.19 16.03 8.25
C THR A 290 10.45 15.72 7.46
N VAL A 291 11.36 16.68 7.32
CA VAL A 291 12.64 16.50 6.64
C VAL A 291 13.50 15.46 7.37
N GLY A 292 13.54 15.52 8.70
CA GLY A 292 14.32 14.60 9.54
C GLY A 292 13.94 13.12 9.38
N ARG A 293 12.71 12.79 8.98
CA ARG A 293 12.30 11.39 8.70
C ARG A 293 13.12 10.76 7.56
N ALA A 294 13.65 11.57 6.63
CA ALA A 294 14.50 11.09 5.55
C ALA A 294 15.83 10.48 6.05
N LEU A 295 16.28 10.84 7.26
CA LEU A 295 17.48 10.24 7.87
C LEU A 295 17.35 8.74 8.12
N PHE A 296 16.13 8.17 8.14
CA PHE A 296 15.94 6.73 8.24
C PHE A 296 16.69 5.95 7.15
N VAL A 297 16.73 6.48 5.92
CA VAL A 297 17.48 5.88 4.80
C VAL A 297 18.98 5.82 5.11
N THR A 298 19.51 6.93 5.67
CA THR A 298 20.92 7.00 6.10
C THR A 298 21.20 5.99 7.21
N ALA A 299 20.33 5.91 8.21
CA ALA A 299 20.47 5.00 9.34
C ALA A 299 20.44 3.54 8.88
N ALA A 300 19.57 3.17 7.94
CA ALA A 300 19.48 1.80 7.42
C ALA A 300 20.78 1.36 6.72
N ILE A 301 21.36 2.23 5.90
CA ILE A 301 22.63 1.96 5.19
C ILE A 301 23.80 1.86 6.19
N THR A 302 23.92 2.84 7.08
CA THR A 302 25.07 2.93 7.99
C THR A 302 25.05 1.86 9.08
N GLN A 303 23.87 1.49 9.62
CA GLN A 303 23.77 0.38 10.56
C GLN A 303 24.09 -0.97 9.93
N ALA A 304 23.73 -1.18 8.65
CA ALA A 304 24.09 -2.40 7.93
C ALA A 304 25.61 -2.49 7.69
N ALA A 305 26.30 -1.37 7.56
CA ALA A 305 27.75 -1.31 7.36
C ALA A 305 28.57 -1.51 8.65
N TYR A 306 28.00 -1.22 9.83
CA TYR A 306 28.72 -1.20 11.11
C TYR A 306 29.49 -2.49 11.46
N PRO A 307 28.92 -3.72 11.30
CA PRO A 307 29.65 -4.95 11.57
C PRO A 307 30.87 -5.14 10.65
N SER A 308 30.75 -4.71 9.39
CA SER A 308 31.82 -4.79 8.41
C SER A 308 32.96 -3.83 8.76
N PHE A 309 32.65 -2.58 9.13
CA PHE A 309 33.66 -1.64 9.63
C PHE A 309 34.40 -2.16 10.86
N SER A 310 33.68 -2.78 11.80
CA SER A 310 34.28 -3.31 13.04
C SER A 310 35.20 -4.51 12.81
N THR A 311 34.93 -5.31 11.78
CA THR A 311 35.76 -6.46 11.41
C THR A 311 36.99 -6.01 10.62
N LEU A 312 36.77 -5.21 9.57
CA LEU A 312 37.84 -4.74 8.67
C LEU A 312 38.83 -3.80 9.37
N SER A 313 38.38 -3.01 10.35
CA SER A 313 39.28 -2.17 11.15
C SER A 313 40.35 -2.95 11.91
N ARG A 314 40.12 -4.25 12.17
CA ARG A 314 41.05 -5.13 12.87
C ARG A 314 41.88 -6.02 11.94
N THR A 315 41.38 -6.30 10.73
CA THR A 315 41.97 -7.31 9.85
C THR A 315 42.63 -6.75 8.59
N ASP A 316 42.01 -5.78 7.92
CA ASP A 316 42.42 -5.32 6.58
C ASP A 316 41.99 -3.87 6.34
N ARG A 317 42.96 -2.95 6.42
CA ARG A 317 42.75 -1.50 6.32
C ARG A 317 42.50 -1.02 4.88
N PRO A 318 43.22 -1.50 3.85
CA PRO A 318 42.83 -1.25 2.46
C PRO A 318 41.37 -1.65 2.17
N ALA A 319 40.94 -2.84 2.59
CA ALA A 319 39.55 -3.28 2.43
C ALA A 319 38.56 -2.41 3.22
N LEU A 320 38.94 -1.91 4.40
CA LEU A 320 38.15 -0.93 5.15
C LEU A 320 37.92 0.36 4.35
N ASN A 321 38.96 0.91 3.73
CA ASN A 321 38.87 2.15 2.95
C ASN A 321 37.96 2.00 1.72
N ILE A 322 38.03 0.85 1.05
CA ILE A 322 37.13 0.42 -0.03
C ILE A 322 35.68 0.38 0.47
N GLN A 323 35.46 -0.34 1.58
CA GLN A 323 34.12 -0.50 2.14
C GLN A 323 33.54 0.84 2.63
N TYR A 324 34.36 1.69 3.25
CA TYR A 324 33.97 3.02 3.69
C TYR A 324 33.51 3.88 2.51
N ARG A 325 34.29 3.93 1.42
CA ARG A 325 33.92 4.67 0.21
C ARG A 325 32.60 4.20 -0.38
N LYS A 326 32.38 2.88 -0.49
CA LYS A 326 31.11 2.33 -0.98
C LYS A 326 29.91 2.81 -0.16
N VAL A 327 30.04 2.81 1.17
CA VAL A 327 28.99 3.26 2.08
C VAL A 327 28.79 4.77 1.98
N GLN A 328 29.88 5.53 1.90
CA GLN A 328 29.86 6.99 1.75
C GLN A 328 29.18 7.42 0.44
N ASP A 329 29.58 6.81 -0.69
CA ASP A 329 28.97 7.04 -2.00
C ASP A 329 27.49 6.65 -1.96
N LEU A 330 27.16 5.46 -1.43
CA LEU A 330 25.77 5.02 -1.37
C LEU A 330 24.90 5.98 -0.55
N VAL A 331 25.37 6.44 0.61
CA VAL A 331 24.64 7.40 1.44
C VAL A 331 24.47 8.74 0.72
N THR A 332 25.55 9.32 0.21
CA THR A 332 25.50 10.65 -0.43
C THR A 332 24.68 10.64 -1.71
N TYR A 333 24.93 9.71 -2.64
CA TYR A 333 24.23 9.66 -3.91
C TYR A 333 22.75 9.31 -3.77
N VAL A 334 22.33 8.58 -2.72
CA VAL A 334 20.91 8.25 -2.48
C VAL A 334 20.16 9.35 -1.71
N THR A 335 20.80 9.98 -0.73
CA THR A 335 20.11 10.93 0.15
C THR A 335 19.95 12.31 -0.46
N VAL A 336 20.91 12.78 -1.26
CA VAL A 336 20.86 14.07 -1.95
C VAL A 336 19.61 14.24 -2.84
N PRO A 337 19.27 13.31 -3.77
CA PRO A 337 18.06 13.43 -4.58
C PRO A 337 16.79 13.37 -3.73
N LEU A 338 16.80 12.58 -2.65
CA LEU A 338 15.68 12.51 -1.70
C LEU A 338 15.41 13.87 -1.04
N PHE A 339 16.45 14.55 -0.54
CA PHE A 339 16.29 15.87 0.06
C PHE A 339 15.91 16.94 -0.96
N ALA A 340 16.43 16.86 -2.19
CA ALA A 340 16.00 17.74 -3.28
C ALA A 340 14.51 17.59 -3.58
N GLY A 341 14.01 16.35 -3.65
CA GLY A 341 12.58 16.07 -3.87
C GLY A 341 11.67 16.69 -2.81
N ILE A 342 12.11 16.74 -1.54
CA ILE A 342 11.37 17.41 -0.47
C ILE A 342 11.25 18.92 -0.73
N VAL A 343 12.30 19.57 -1.26
CA VAL A 343 12.27 21.00 -1.60
C VAL A 343 11.30 21.28 -2.76
N PHE A 344 11.31 20.45 -3.81
CA PHE A 344 10.34 20.55 -4.92
C PHE A 344 8.90 20.35 -4.45
N ALA A 345 8.68 19.44 -3.49
CA ALA A 345 7.35 19.18 -2.95
C ALA A 345 6.89 20.24 -1.92
N ALA A 346 7.80 21.03 -1.34
CA ALA A 346 7.52 21.90 -0.20
C ALA A 346 6.41 22.93 -0.49
N LEU A 347 6.49 23.63 -1.62
CA LEU A 347 5.53 24.71 -1.96
C LEU A 347 4.10 24.18 -2.14
N PRO A 348 3.80 23.19 -3.01
CA PRO A 348 2.44 22.68 -3.16
C PRO A 348 1.95 21.99 -1.87
N LEU A 349 2.83 21.25 -1.19
CA LEU A 349 2.48 20.55 0.04
C LEU A 349 2.10 21.52 1.16
N TYR A 350 2.92 22.53 1.44
CA TYR A 350 2.64 23.51 2.50
C TYR A 350 1.50 24.45 2.13
N THR A 351 1.25 24.70 0.83
CA THR A 351 0.08 25.46 0.40
C THR A 351 -1.20 24.68 0.69
N TYR A 352 -1.18 23.37 0.44
CA TYR A 352 -2.28 22.48 0.78
C TYR A 352 -2.49 22.38 2.29
N ILE A 353 -1.42 22.16 3.07
CA ILE A 353 -1.47 21.94 4.52
C ILE A 353 -1.79 23.22 5.31
N PHE A 354 -1.18 24.33 4.94
CA PHE A 354 -1.36 25.60 5.63
C PHE A 354 -2.13 26.57 4.71
N ASN A 355 -1.39 27.43 4.01
CA ASN A 355 -1.86 28.35 2.99
C ASN A 355 -0.64 28.84 2.16
N ALA A 356 -0.89 29.56 1.08
CA ALA A 356 0.17 30.04 0.17
C ALA A 356 1.20 30.94 0.87
N SER A 357 0.76 31.80 1.80
CA SER A 357 1.67 32.73 2.50
C SER A 357 2.66 32.02 3.42
N VAL A 358 2.20 31.01 4.17
CA VAL A 358 3.06 30.19 5.04
C VAL A 358 3.97 29.31 4.18
N ALA A 359 3.48 28.78 3.07
CA ALA A 359 4.26 27.96 2.15
C ALA A 359 5.46 28.71 1.56
N GLN A 360 5.27 29.95 1.10
CA GLN A 360 6.36 30.80 0.59
C GLN A 360 7.39 31.11 1.67
N ARG A 361 6.95 31.41 2.90
CA ARG A 361 7.86 31.67 4.03
C ARG A 361 8.64 30.43 4.47
N LEU A 362 8.06 29.23 4.36
CA LEU A 362 8.69 27.98 4.75
C LEU A 362 9.63 27.38 3.70
N LEU A 363 9.55 27.80 2.44
CA LEU A 363 10.35 27.20 1.37
C LEU A 363 11.86 27.30 1.65
N LEU A 364 12.36 28.49 2.00
CA LEU A 364 13.78 28.71 2.28
C LEU A 364 14.26 28.00 3.56
N PRO A 365 13.57 28.10 4.71
CA PRO A 365 13.88 27.27 5.89
C PRO A 365 13.93 25.77 5.58
N THR A 366 12.98 25.24 4.81
CA THR A 366 12.97 23.82 4.42
C THR A 366 14.15 23.46 3.53
N ALA A 367 14.55 24.33 2.60
CA ALA A 367 15.75 24.11 1.79
C ALA A 367 17.03 24.06 2.64
N PHE A 368 17.18 24.97 3.62
CA PHE A 368 18.32 24.93 4.56
C PHE A 368 18.29 23.70 5.48
N LEU A 369 17.11 23.29 5.96
CA LEU A 369 16.96 22.04 6.70
C LEU A 369 17.36 20.84 5.84
N CYS A 370 16.88 20.74 4.61
CA CYS A 370 17.25 19.68 3.66
C CYS A 370 18.76 19.65 3.41
N LEU A 371 19.40 20.81 3.22
CA LEU A 371 20.86 20.89 3.07
C LEU A 371 21.59 20.45 4.35
N GLY A 372 21.16 20.92 5.52
CA GLY A 372 21.75 20.54 6.80
C GLY A 372 21.62 19.05 7.06
N PHE A 373 20.45 18.46 6.80
CA PHE A 373 20.23 17.02 6.92
C PHE A 373 21.01 16.21 5.88
N ALA A 374 21.17 16.69 4.65
CA ALA A 374 22.02 16.05 3.64
C ALA A 374 23.51 16.05 4.06
N LEU A 375 24.02 17.17 4.56
CA LEU A 375 25.38 17.26 5.12
C LEU A 375 25.55 16.35 6.32
N ASN A 376 24.54 16.28 7.19
CA ASN A 376 24.50 15.38 8.33
C ASN A 376 24.57 13.90 7.90
N SER A 377 23.76 13.51 6.91
CA SER A 377 23.78 12.18 6.32
C SER A 377 25.18 11.80 5.83
N ALA A 378 25.86 12.71 5.14
CA ALA A 378 27.21 12.51 4.63
C ALA A 378 28.29 12.41 5.73
N SER A 379 28.07 12.98 6.93
CA SER A 379 28.98 12.78 8.08
C SER A 379 28.72 11.49 8.87
N THR A 380 27.54 10.88 8.72
CA THR A 380 27.10 9.72 9.51
C THR A 380 27.98 8.48 9.33
N PRO A 381 28.45 8.12 8.11
CA PRO A 381 29.41 7.03 7.93
C PRO A 381 30.73 7.27 8.69
N ALA A 382 31.22 8.51 8.73
CA ALA A 382 32.43 8.86 9.47
C ALA A 382 32.24 8.68 10.99
N LEU A 383 31.09 9.09 11.53
CA LEU A 383 30.72 8.83 12.93
C LEU A 383 30.68 7.32 13.22
N THR A 384 30.00 6.56 12.37
CA THR A 384 29.84 5.10 12.50
C THR A 384 31.19 4.38 12.45
N LEU A 385 32.10 4.82 11.57
CA LEU A 385 33.47 4.31 11.50
C LEU A 385 34.27 4.64 12.76
N SER A 386 34.17 5.87 13.26
CA SER A 386 34.83 6.31 14.50
C SER A 386 34.44 5.42 15.69
N LEU A 387 33.17 4.99 15.75
CA LEU A 387 32.69 4.03 16.74
C LEU A 387 33.29 2.64 16.52
N ALA A 388 33.28 2.13 15.29
CA ALA A 388 33.81 0.82 14.94
C ALA A 388 35.34 0.67 15.19
N VAL A 389 36.09 1.75 15.05
CA VAL A 389 37.54 1.81 15.34
C VAL A 389 37.83 2.02 16.84
N GLY A 390 36.81 2.34 17.65
CA GLY A 390 36.99 2.59 19.09
C GLY A 390 37.52 3.99 19.41
N ARG A 391 37.31 4.98 18.52
CA ARG A 391 37.66 6.39 18.73
C ARG A 391 36.44 7.33 18.76
N PRO A 392 35.42 7.11 19.61
CA PRO A 392 34.26 8.02 19.70
C PRO A 392 34.63 9.45 20.12
N GLN A 393 35.79 9.63 20.76
CA GLN A 393 36.24 10.90 21.33
C GLN A 393 36.34 12.02 20.28
N ILE A 394 36.59 11.68 19.01
CA ILE A 394 36.67 12.65 17.91
C ILE A 394 35.36 13.46 17.81
N PHE A 395 34.22 12.77 17.75
CA PHE A 395 32.91 13.42 17.64
C PHE A 395 32.43 14.01 18.97
N VAL A 396 32.78 13.40 20.10
CA VAL A 396 32.49 13.99 21.43
C VAL A 396 33.16 15.34 21.58
N GLN A 397 34.46 15.44 21.25
CA GLN A 397 35.19 16.70 21.28
C GLN A 397 34.64 17.70 20.27
N SER A 398 34.25 17.24 19.06
CA SER A 398 33.62 18.10 18.06
C SER A 398 32.35 18.73 18.60
N ASN A 399 31.48 17.93 19.22
CA ASN A 399 30.23 18.43 19.81
C ASN A 399 30.52 19.40 20.96
N VAL A 400 31.43 19.09 21.87
CA VAL A 400 31.75 20.03 22.97
C VAL A 400 32.21 21.40 22.44
N VAL A 401 33.06 21.43 21.41
CA VAL A 401 33.50 22.70 20.82
C VAL A 401 32.38 23.37 20.01
N ALA A 402 31.60 22.59 19.26
CA ALA A 402 30.45 23.10 18.50
C ALA A 402 29.46 23.82 19.42
N LEU A 403 29.21 23.31 20.63
CA LEU A 403 28.34 23.96 21.61
C LEU A 403 28.67 25.44 21.83
N PHE A 404 29.94 25.78 21.98
CA PHE A 404 30.36 27.16 22.26
C PHE A 404 30.44 28.03 21.00
N VAL A 405 30.57 27.41 19.82
CA VAL A 405 30.73 28.14 18.55
C VAL A 405 29.40 28.28 17.83
N THR A 406 28.66 27.19 17.63
CA THR A 406 27.47 27.14 16.79
C THR A 406 26.23 27.65 17.50
N VAL A 407 26.13 27.57 18.84
CA VAL A 407 24.96 28.08 19.58
C VAL A 407 24.87 29.61 19.56
N PRO A 408 25.93 30.39 19.83
CA PRO A 408 25.87 31.84 19.67
C PRO A 408 25.53 32.26 18.23
N ILE A 409 26.10 31.56 17.25
CA ILE A 409 25.79 31.78 15.83
C ILE A 409 24.32 31.46 15.54
N ALA A 410 23.76 30.37 16.10
CA ALA A 410 22.36 30.01 15.94
C ALA A 410 21.43 31.08 16.52
N VAL A 411 21.74 31.60 17.71
CA VAL A 411 20.98 32.71 18.31
C VAL A 411 21.06 33.95 17.43
N ALA A 412 22.26 34.37 17.03
CA ALA A 412 22.45 35.55 16.19
C ALA A 412 21.71 35.44 14.85
N LEU A 413 21.83 34.30 14.16
CA LEU A 413 21.12 34.06 12.90
C LEU A 413 19.61 34.04 13.08
N THR A 414 19.10 33.44 14.16
CA THR A 414 17.64 33.39 14.42
C THR A 414 17.08 34.77 14.73
N VAL A 415 17.82 35.62 15.46
CA VAL A 415 17.42 37.01 15.72
C VAL A 415 17.40 37.82 14.41
N LEU A 416 18.39 37.65 13.55
CA LEU A 416 18.53 38.44 12.31
C LEU A 416 17.61 37.96 11.18
N TYR A 417 17.38 36.66 11.06
CA TYR A 417 16.72 36.03 9.90
C TYR A 417 15.55 35.11 10.26
N GLY A 418 15.07 35.13 11.52
CA GLY A 418 13.94 34.32 11.98
C GLY A 418 14.14 32.82 11.79
N ILE A 419 13.08 32.12 11.35
CA ILE A 419 13.10 30.66 11.11
C ILE A 419 14.11 30.23 10.03
N SER A 420 14.42 31.10 9.06
CA SER A 420 15.44 30.83 8.04
C SER A 420 16.84 30.82 8.65
N GLY A 421 17.11 31.75 9.58
CA GLY A 421 18.36 31.78 10.34
C GLY A 421 18.53 30.56 11.25
N ALA A 422 17.45 30.14 11.90
CA ALA A 422 17.44 28.91 12.69
C ALA A 422 17.77 27.68 11.83
N ALA A 423 17.14 27.55 10.66
CA ALA A 423 17.43 26.46 9.73
C ALA A 423 18.88 26.49 9.22
N PHE A 424 19.40 27.68 8.88
CA PHE A 424 20.78 27.84 8.41
C PHE A 424 21.81 27.53 9.50
N SER A 425 21.48 27.77 10.78
CA SER A 425 22.37 27.39 11.89
C SER A 425 22.68 25.89 11.93
N PHE A 426 21.74 25.04 11.48
CA PHE A 426 21.97 23.61 11.36
C PHE A 426 22.96 23.26 10.24
N VAL A 427 22.96 24.03 9.14
CA VAL A 427 24.00 23.93 8.10
C VAL A 427 25.37 24.30 8.69
N VAL A 428 25.45 25.42 9.42
CA VAL A 428 26.69 25.86 10.09
C VAL A 428 27.24 24.78 11.04
N TYR A 429 26.38 24.12 11.81
CA TYR A 429 26.78 23.01 12.67
C TYR A 429 27.41 21.84 11.90
N ASN A 430 26.82 21.45 10.77
CA ASN A 430 27.36 20.36 9.96
C ASN A 430 28.67 20.77 9.26
N LEU A 431 28.78 22.03 8.80
CA LEU A 431 30.04 22.57 8.27
C LEU A 431 31.14 22.59 9.35
N PHE A 432 30.82 22.96 10.58
CA PHE A 432 31.76 22.88 11.70
C PHE A 432 32.24 21.43 11.92
N THR A 433 31.32 20.47 11.87
CA THR A 433 31.66 19.04 11.96
C THR A 433 32.60 18.61 10.83
N TYR A 434 32.42 19.14 9.61
CA TYR A 434 33.31 18.89 8.47
C TYR A 434 34.69 19.49 8.67
N LEU A 435 34.80 20.65 9.32
CA LEU A 435 36.08 21.30 9.59
C LEU A 435 36.85 20.64 10.74
N TYR A 436 36.15 20.16 11.78
CA TYR A 436 36.80 19.64 12.99
C TYR A 436 36.91 18.11 13.05
N ALA A 437 35.79 17.40 12.89
CA ALA A 437 35.73 15.95 13.10
C ALA A 437 36.29 15.16 11.91
N ILE A 438 35.88 15.53 10.68
CA ILE A 438 36.21 14.77 9.47
C ILE A 438 37.73 14.67 9.21
N PRO A 439 38.55 15.73 9.34
CA PRO A 439 40.00 15.62 9.14
C PRO A 439 40.64 14.64 10.12
N ARG A 440 40.13 14.60 11.36
CA ARG A 440 40.62 13.67 12.38
C ARG A 440 40.21 12.24 12.06
N VAL A 441 38.99 12.00 11.59
CA VAL A 441 38.58 10.65 11.13
C VAL A 441 39.42 10.21 9.93
N CYS A 442 39.65 11.09 8.95
CA CYS A 442 40.45 10.78 7.76
C CYS A 442 41.88 10.38 8.15
N ARG A 443 42.54 11.16 9.01
CA ARG A 443 43.92 10.89 9.45
C ARG A 443 44.02 9.71 10.43
N GLN A 444 43.11 9.61 11.39
CA GLN A 444 43.24 8.66 12.49
C GLN A 444 42.59 7.31 12.22
N CYS A 445 41.51 7.27 11.43
CA CYS A 445 40.75 6.04 11.15
C CYS A 445 41.04 5.48 9.75
N LEU A 446 41.09 6.33 8.72
CA LEU A 446 41.22 5.89 7.32
C LEU A 446 42.65 5.97 6.76
N ASP A 447 43.50 6.79 7.38
CA ASP A 447 44.85 7.10 6.88
C ASP A 447 44.83 7.67 5.45
N ILE A 448 43.90 8.58 5.19
CA ILE A 448 43.75 9.29 3.91
C ILE A 448 43.81 10.81 4.12
N SER A 449 44.16 11.53 3.06
CA SER A 449 44.08 13.00 3.06
C SER A 449 42.61 13.46 3.22
N PRO A 450 42.30 14.41 4.13
CA PRO A 450 40.96 14.98 4.27
C PRO A 450 40.44 15.62 2.99
N TRP A 451 41.33 16.19 2.16
CA TRP A 451 40.96 16.81 0.88
C TRP A 451 40.32 15.81 -0.08
N ARG A 452 40.82 14.57 -0.11
CA ARG A 452 40.22 13.51 -0.93
C ARG A 452 38.80 13.20 -0.49
N TRP A 453 38.52 13.24 0.81
CA TRP A 453 37.17 13.05 1.33
C TRP A 453 36.25 14.20 0.92
N TYR A 454 36.72 15.46 1.01
CA TYR A 454 35.94 16.61 0.58
C TYR A 454 35.64 16.57 -0.92
N GLU A 455 36.60 16.16 -1.76
CA GLU A 455 36.37 15.98 -3.19
C GLU A 455 35.33 14.88 -3.47
N GLU A 456 35.42 13.73 -2.79
CA GLU A 456 34.48 12.63 -2.93
C GLU A 456 33.06 13.05 -2.54
N VAL A 457 32.89 13.87 -1.49
CA VAL A 457 31.58 14.41 -1.08
C VAL A 457 31.14 15.59 -1.95
N ALA A 458 32.03 16.44 -2.43
CA ALA A 458 31.67 17.60 -3.26
C ALA A 458 31.07 17.17 -4.61
N LYS A 459 31.46 16.02 -5.17
CA LYS A 459 30.93 15.48 -6.43
C LYS A 459 29.40 15.32 -6.46
N PRO A 460 28.76 14.53 -5.56
CA PRO A 460 27.31 14.38 -5.55
C PRO A 460 26.57 15.69 -5.24
N PHE A 461 27.09 16.51 -4.31
CA PHE A 461 26.46 17.80 -4.00
C PHE A 461 26.57 18.81 -5.15
N GLY A 462 27.71 18.87 -5.84
CA GLY A 462 27.92 19.73 -7.00
C GLY A 462 27.07 19.30 -8.19
N LEU A 463 26.99 18.00 -8.46
CA LEU A 463 26.10 17.45 -9.49
C LEU A 463 24.63 17.79 -9.17
N ALA A 464 24.22 17.61 -7.92
CA ALA A 464 22.86 17.95 -7.50
C ALA A 464 22.57 19.44 -7.63
N ALA A 465 23.48 20.30 -7.18
CA ALA A 465 23.34 21.74 -7.31
C ALA A 465 23.15 22.13 -8.79
N ALA A 466 23.97 21.60 -9.70
CA ALA A 466 23.83 21.88 -11.13
C ALA A 466 22.47 21.40 -11.68
N VAL A 467 22.13 20.13 -11.45
CA VAL A 467 20.98 19.49 -12.10
C VAL A 467 19.65 19.97 -11.53
N TYR A 468 19.54 20.11 -10.20
CA TYR A 468 18.31 20.58 -9.57
C TYR A 468 18.13 22.11 -9.68
N ALA A 469 19.21 22.89 -9.72
CA ALA A 469 19.09 24.33 -10.04
C ALA A 469 18.58 24.54 -11.47
N LEU A 470 19.08 23.76 -12.44
CA LEU A 470 18.55 23.77 -13.81
C LEU A 470 17.05 23.41 -13.83
N GLY A 471 16.62 22.45 -13.02
CA GLY A 471 15.21 22.11 -12.84
C GLY A 471 14.37 23.30 -12.36
N TRP A 472 14.83 24.03 -11.33
CA TRP A 472 14.16 25.23 -10.82
C TRP A 472 14.17 26.39 -11.82
N VAL A 473 15.27 26.59 -12.55
CA VAL A 473 15.37 27.62 -13.61
C VAL A 473 14.40 27.31 -14.75
N ALA A 474 14.28 26.04 -15.16
CA ALA A 474 13.33 25.61 -16.19
C ALA A 474 11.88 25.90 -15.79
N ILE A 475 11.51 25.65 -14.53
CA ILE A 475 10.17 26.00 -14.02
C ILE A 475 9.97 27.52 -14.01
N GLY A 476 10.97 28.27 -13.54
CA GLY A 476 10.92 29.74 -13.51
C GLY A 476 10.74 30.35 -14.90
N ALA A 477 11.34 29.76 -15.93
CA ALA A 477 11.20 30.20 -17.31
C ALA A 477 9.82 29.94 -17.91
N VAL A 478 9.14 28.86 -17.50
CA VAL A 478 7.78 28.52 -17.93
C VAL A 478 6.72 29.37 -17.21
N GLY A 479 7.05 29.92 -16.03
CA GLY A 479 6.16 30.81 -15.27
C GLY A 479 5.00 30.10 -14.55
N GLU A 480 4.88 28.77 -14.70
CA GLU A 480 3.86 27.96 -14.05
C GLU A 480 4.47 27.09 -12.93
N TYR A 481 4.16 27.41 -11.68
CA TYR A 481 4.46 26.55 -10.51
C TYR A 481 3.38 25.47 -10.32
N SER A 482 2.89 24.89 -11.42
CA SER A 482 1.93 23.79 -11.34
C SER A 482 2.61 22.55 -10.75
N LEU A 483 1.83 21.72 -10.05
CA LEU A 483 2.38 20.49 -9.46
C LEU A 483 2.96 19.56 -10.53
N ILE A 484 2.33 19.52 -11.72
CA ILE A 484 2.81 18.73 -12.86
C ILE A 484 4.20 19.22 -13.30
N ALA A 485 4.38 20.54 -13.43
CA ALA A 485 5.69 21.12 -13.78
C ALA A 485 6.76 20.78 -12.74
N LEU A 486 6.44 20.85 -11.44
CA LEU A 486 7.35 20.47 -10.36
C LEU A 486 7.73 18.98 -10.41
N VAL A 487 6.76 18.08 -10.65
CA VAL A 487 7.00 16.63 -10.76
C VAL A 487 7.82 16.30 -12.00
N VAL A 488 7.48 16.88 -13.16
CA VAL A 488 8.22 16.65 -14.42
C VAL A 488 9.65 17.17 -14.30
N SER A 489 9.84 18.38 -13.78
CA SER A 489 11.18 18.96 -13.58
C SER A 489 12.01 18.13 -12.59
N TYR A 490 11.44 17.74 -11.45
CA TYR A 490 12.11 16.89 -10.48
C TYR A 490 12.47 15.51 -11.06
N THR A 491 11.59 14.88 -11.82
CA THR A 491 11.85 13.56 -12.42
C THR A 491 12.93 13.63 -13.49
N LEU A 492 12.93 14.65 -14.35
CA LEU A 492 13.99 14.90 -15.32
C LEU A 492 15.33 15.21 -14.64
N ALA A 493 15.34 16.11 -13.65
CA ALA A 493 16.52 16.42 -12.86
C ALA A 493 17.05 15.17 -12.12
N SER A 494 16.17 14.34 -11.56
CA SER A 494 16.58 13.09 -10.90
C SER A 494 17.15 12.07 -11.89
N ALA A 495 16.61 11.99 -13.11
CA ALA A 495 17.14 11.13 -14.16
C ALA A 495 18.53 11.58 -14.62
N LEU A 496 18.73 12.89 -14.82
CA LEU A 496 20.04 13.49 -15.13
C LEU A 496 21.03 13.30 -13.97
N TYR A 497 20.58 13.47 -12.74
CA TYR A 497 21.39 13.21 -11.55
C TYR A 497 21.79 11.73 -11.47
N ALA A 498 20.88 10.79 -11.73
CA ALA A 498 21.19 9.36 -11.75
C ALA A 498 22.20 9.00 -12.85
N ALA A 499 22.07 9.61 -14.04
CA ALA A 499 23.01 9.44 -15.15
C ALA A 499 24.40 10.01 -14.80
N GLY A 500 24.47 11.24 -14.28
CA GLY A 500 25.70 11.86 -13.83
C GLY A 500 26.34 11.12 -12.65
N ALA A 501 25.53 10.63 -11.70
CA ALA A 501 25.97 9.81 -10.60
C ALA A 501 26.59 8.51 -11.10
N PHE A 502 25.98 7.82 -12.07
CA PHE A 502 26.57 6.63 -12.67
C PHE A 502 27.95 6.90 -13.29
N LEU A 503 28.19 8.12 -13.80
CA LEU A 503 29.47 8.55 -14.36
C LEU A 503 30.49 9.05 -13.32
N LEU A 504 30.07 9.38 -12.10
CA LEU A 504 30.95 9.90 -11.04
C LEU A 504 31.20 8.91 -9.89
N VAL A 505 30.31 7.93 -9.71
CA VAL A 505 30.42 6.87 -8.70
C VAL A 505 31.68 6.03 -8.94
N GLY A 506 32.36 5.63 -7.87
CA GLY A 506 33.60 4.82 -7.96
C GLY A 506 33.40 3.47 -8.66
N GLU A 507 34.46 2.96 -9.30
CA GLU A 507 34.43 1.70 -10.06
C GLU A 507 33.88 0.52 -9.25
N GLU A 508 34.13 0.51 -7.95
CA GLU A 508 33.73 -0.57 -7.06
C GLU A 508 32.21 -0.61 -6.80
N LEU A 509 31.57 0.57 -6.67
CA LEU A 509 30.13 0.66 -6.53
C LEU A 509 29.45 0.42 -7.88
N ARG A 510 30.03 0.86 -9.01
CA ARG A 510 29.57 0.48 -10.35
C ARG A 510 29.64 -1.03 -10.58
N TYR A 511 30.72 -1.68 -10.17
CA TYR A 511 30.84 -3.14 -10.28
C TYR A 511 29.74 -3.84 -9.48
N THR A 512 29.48 -3.38 -8.26
CA THR A 512 28.40 -3.92 -7.40
C THR A 512 27.01 -3.67 -8.01
N LEU A 513 26.74 -2.47 -8.52
CA LEU A 513 25.48 -2.17 -9.20
C LEU A 513 25.31 -3.00 -10.49
N SER A 514 26.36 -3.16 -11.27
CA SER A 514 26.36 -3.95 -12.51
C SER A 514 26.21 -5.45 -12.23
N SER A 515 26.72 -5.97 -11.11
CA SER A 515 26.57 -7.37 -10.72
C SER A 515 25.15 -7.66 -10.24
N VAL A 516 24.54 -6.73 -9.49
CA VAL A 516 23.12 -6.77 -9.15
C VAL A 516 22.27 -6.69 -10.41
N GLN A 517 22.56 -5.74 -11.32
CA GLN A 517 21.84 -5.61 -12.60
C GLN A 517 21.99 -6.85 -13.48
N ARG A 518 23.17 -7.47 -13.52
CA ARG A 518 23.41 -8.74 -14.23
C ARG A 518 22.67 -9.90 -13.57
N ALA A 519 22.64 -9.98 -12.25
CA ALA A 519 21.88 -11.01 -11.52
C ALA A 519 20.36 -10.85 -11.71
N VAL A 520 19.88 -9.61 -11.81
CA VAL A 520 18.49 -9.30 -12.14
C VAL A 520 18.20 -9.63 -13.61
N ARG A 521 19.07 -9.25 -14.55
CA ARG A 521 18.95 -9.60 -15.98
C ARG A 521 19.03 -11.10 -16.23
N SER A 522 19.91 -11.84 -15.56
CA SER A 522 20.04 -13.29 -15.70
C SER A 522 18.83 -14.04 -15.11
N ARG A 523 18.14 -13.43 -14.15
CA ARG A 523 16.84 -13.91 -13.65
C ARG A 523 15.67 -13.53 -14.57
N LEU A 524 15.84 -12.50 -15.41
CA LEU A 524 14.84 -12.00 -16.38
C LEU A 524 14.99 -12.61 -17.79
N SER A 525 16.17 -13.11 -18.17
CA SER A 525 16.40 -13.75 -19.46
C SER A 525 15.64 -15.07 -19.57
N LEU A 526 14.76 -15.18 -20.57
CA LEU A 526 13.94 -16.36 -20.86
C LEU A 526 14.82 -17.58 -21.19
N PRO A 527 14.51 -18.78 -20.68
CA PRO A 527 15.09 -20.01 -21.21
C PRO A 527 14.61 -20.21 -22.65
N THR A 528 15.54 -20.54 -23.55
CA THR A 528 15.30 -20.90 -24.95
C THR A 528 14.26 -22.03 -25.08
N ALA A 529 13.43 -21.94 -26.12
CA ALA A 529 12.22 -22.73 -26.39
C ALA A 529 12.36 -24.28 -26.36
N ALA A 530 13.57 -24.83 -26.27
CA ALA A 530 13.83 -26.26 -26.29
C ALA A 530 13.64 -26.99 -24.94
N LYS A 531 13.34 -26.29 -23.84
CA LYS A 531 13.01 -26.89 -22.52
C LYS A 531 11.56 -26.60 -22.11
N ALA A 532 10.62 -26.90 -23.02
CA ALA A 532 9.20 -26.94 -22.69
C ALA A 532 8.85 -28.24 -21.94
N THR A 533 9.39 -28.40 -20.73
CA THR A 533 8.82 -29.32 -19.74
C THR A 533 7.92 -28.51 -18.82
N VAL A 534 6.66 -28.94 -18.74
CA VAL A 534 5.56 -28.36 -17.96
C VAL A 534 6.05 -27.99 -16.57
N ALA A 535 6.24 -26.69 -16.32
CA ALA A 535 6.56 -26.18 -15.00
C ALA A 535 5.35 -26.39 -14.09
N GLY A 536 5.58 -26.87 -12.87
CA GLY A 536 4.50 -27.20 -11.93
C GLY A 536 3.58 -26.01 -11.62
N PRO A 537 2.34 -26.28 -11.17
CA PRO A 537 1.34 -25.25 -10.88
C PRO A 537 1.90 -24.24 -9.86
N GLY A 538 2.10 -22.99 -10.31
CA GLY A 538 2.48 -21.87 -9.44
C GLY A 538 3.81 -21.16 -9.74
N THR A 539 4.58 -21.56 -10.77
CA THR A 539 5.81 -20.82 -11.13
C THR A 539 5.54 -19.71 -12.15
N TRP A 540 5.13 -18.53 -11.65
CA TRP A 540 5.01 -17.33 -12.47
C TRP A 540 6.35 -16.93 -13.08
N GLN A 541 6.45 -16.99 -14.41
CA GLN A 541 7.63 -16.54 -15.15
C GLN A 541 7.54 -15.05 -15.42
N TRP A 542 8.27 -14.24 -14.64
CA TRP A 542 8.27 -12.77 -14.72
C TRP A 542 8.37 -12.21 -16.14
N GLY A 543 9.18 -12.81 -17.01
CA GLY A 543 9.31 -12.39 -18.41
C GLY A 543 8.00 -12.51 -19.20
N ARG A 544 7.30 -13.65 -19.10
CA ARG A 544 6.00 -13.86 -19.76
C ARG A 544 4.92 -12.96 -19.15
N THR A 545 4.96 -12.78 -17.83
CA THR A 545 4.04 -11.89 -17.12
C THR A 545 4.16 -10.44 -17.53
N ALA A 546 5.40 -9.96 -17.69
CA ALA A 546 5.67 -8.61 -18.16
C ALA A 546 5.15 -8.41 -19.60
N VAL A 547 5.40 -9.36 -20.51
CA VAL A 547 4.93 -9.26 -21.91
C VAL A 547 3.41 -9.20 -21.98
N VAL A 548 2.71 -10.14 -21.34
CA VAL A 548 1.24 -10.19 -21.38
C VAL A 548 0.64 -8.98 -20.66
N GLY A 549 1.19 -8.60 -19.50
CA GLY A 549 0.71 -7.43 -18.74
C GLY A 549 0.90 -6.12 -19.48
N THR A 550 2.09 -5.86 -20.06
CA THR A 550 2.34 -4.65 -20.84
C THR A 550 1.49 -4.59 -22.11
N THR A 551 1.30 -5.74 -22.77
CA THR A 551 0.43 -5.83 -23.96
C THR A 551 -1.04 -5.60 -23.60
N GLY A 552 -1.53 -6.11 -22.47
CA GLY A 552 -2.89 -5.86 -21.98
C GLY A 552 -3.14 -4.39 -21.65
N ILE A 553 -2.19 -3.73 -20.96
CA ILE A 553 -2.26 -2.30 -20.66
C ILE A 553 -2.22 -1.47 -21.95
N ALA A 554 -1.33 -1.82 -22.89
CA ALA A 554 -1.25 -1.15 -24.18
C ALA A 554 -2.55 -1.31 -25.00
N LEU A 555 -3.16 -2.49 -24.95
CA LEU A 555 -4.47 -2.74 -25.57
C LEU A 555 -5.54 -1.83 -24.96
N GLY A 556 -5.67 -1.78 -23.64
CA GLY A 556 -6.64 -0.90 -22.97
C GLY A 556 -6.43 0.58 -23.29
N ALA A 557 -5.20 1.07 -23.27
CA ALA A 557 -4.87 2.46 -23.61
C ALA A 557 -5.19 2.79 -25.08
N LEU A 558 -4.87 1.88 -26.00
CA LEU A 558 -5.15 2.06 -27.42
C LEU A 558 -6.65 2.03 -27.72
N LEU A 559 -7.40 1.13 -27.08
CA LEU A 559 -8.86 1.08 -27.21
C LEU A 559 -9.52 2.34 -26.66
N GLY A 560 -9.07 2.84 -25.52
CA GLY A 560 -9.52 4.13 -24.97
C GLY A 560 -9.22 5.30 -25.90
N GLY A 561 -8.02 5.34 -26.48
CA GLY A 561 -7.65 6.36 -27.47
C GLY A 561 -8.49 6.29 -28.75
N LEU A 562 -8.76 5.09 -29.27
CA LEU A 562 -9.62 4.89 -30.44
C LEU A 562 -11.08 5.27 -30.15
N SER A 563 -11.58 4.93 -28.96
CA SER A 563 -12.92 5.30 -28.52
C SER A 563 -13.05 6.82 -28.39
N TYR A 564 -12.04 7.51 -27.84
CA TYR A 564 -12.03 8.96 -27.70
C TYR A 564 -11.93 9.71 -29.04
N ALA A 565 -11.06 9.25 -29.97
CA ALA A 565 -10.79 9.94 -31.21
C ALA A 565 -11.85 9.72 -32.31
N HIS A 566 -12.71 8.70 -32.17
CA HIS A 566 -13.74 8.31 -33.15
C HIS A 566 -13.31 8.34 -34.64
N PRO A 567 -12.15 7.77 -35.05
CA PRO A 567 -11.74 7.79 -36.45
C PRO A 567 -12.69 6.97 -37.35
N PRO A 568 -12.77 7.26 -38.66
CA PRO A 568 -13.71 6.62 -39.61
C PRO A 568 -13.49 5.10 -39.84
N ALA A 569 -12.57 4.47 -39.12
CA ALA A 569 -12.34 3.02 -39.10
C ALA A 569 -12.04 2.48 -37.69
N ALA A 570 -12.52 3.14 -36.63
CA ALA A 570 -12.22 2.80 -35.24
C ALA A 570 -12.49 1.32 -34.90
N ALA A 571 -13.61 0.77 -35.38
CA ALA A 571 -13.97 -0.63 -35.18
C ALA A 571 -12.99 -1.61 -35.86
N LEU A 572 -12.49 -1.28 -37.06
CA LEU A 572 -11.49 -2.11 -37.74
C LEU A 572 -10.16 -2.09 -36.97
N TRP A 573 -9.72 -0.90 -36.52
CA TRP A 573 -8.50 -0.77 -35.73
C TRP A 573 -8.59 -1.47 -34.38
N MET A 574 -9.75 -1.42 -33.72
CA MET A 574 -10.04 -2.20 -32.51
C MET A 574 -9.88 -3.71 -32.79
N ALA A 575 -10.46 -4.22 -33.88
CA ALA A 575 -10.38 -5.64 -34.21
C ALA A 575 -8.93 -6.07 -34.48
N ILE A 576 -8.18 -5.26 -35.23
CA ILE A 576 -6.74 -5.49 -35.48
C ILE A 576 -5.97 -5.50 -34.16
N ALA A 577 -6.22 -4.57 -33.25
CA ALA A 577 -5.54 -4.51 -31.96
C ALA A 577 -5.80 -5.75 -31.11
N VAL A 578 -7.04 -6.23 -31.04
CA VAL A 578 -7.39 -7.46 -30.31
C VAL A 578 -6.70 -8.68 -30.94
N VAL A 579 -6.64 -8.78 -32.28
CA VAL A 579 -5.95 -9.87 -32.99
C VAL A 579 -4.43 -9.84 -32.76
N VAL A 580 -3.82 -8.66 -32.77
CA VAL A 580 -2.39 -8.49 -32.47
C VAL A 580 -2.08 -8.89 -31.03
N ALA A 581 -2.89 -8.45 -30.07
CA ALA A 581 -2.77 -8.88 -28.68
C ALA A 581 -2.95 -10.40 -28.54
N ALA A 582 -3.89 -11.00 -29.26
CA ALA A 582 -4.08 -12.45 -29.30
C ALA A 582 -2.81 -13.18 -29.75
N ALA A 583 -2.18 -12.71 -30.84
CA ALA A 583 -0.94 -13.31 -31.35
C ALA A 583 0.19 -13.25 -30.32
N VAL A 584 0.36 -12.13 -29.63
CA VAL A 584 1.36 -11.96 -28.57
C VAL A 584 1.07 -12.88 -27.38
N PHE A 585 -0.19 -12.95 -26.93
CA PHE A 585 -0.59 -13.79 -25.81
C PHE A 585 -0.41 -15.27 -26.13
N MET A 586 -0.81 -15.71 -27.34
CA MET A 586 -0.61 -17.08 -27.81
C MET A 586 0.87 -17.45 -27.93
N ALA A 587 1.72 -16.53 -28.41
CA ALA A 587 3.16 -16.74 -28.46
C ALA A 587 3.79 -16.86 -27.06
N ALA A 588 3.31 -16.09 -26.09
CA ALA A 588 3.85 -16.07 -24.73
C ALA A 588 3.36 -17.23 -23.86
N LEU A 589 2.09 -17.63 -24.00
CA LEU A 589 1.39 -18.55 -23.09
C LEU A 589 0.99 -19.89 -23.71
N GLY A 590 1.06 -20.03 -25.04
CA GLY A 590 0.46 -21.13 -25.80
C GLY A 590 -0.94 -20.76 -26.31
N THR A 591 -1.47 -21.52 -27.27
CA THR A 591 -2.73 -21.19 -27.99
C THR A 591 -3.93 -21.09 -27.06
N THR A 592 -4.26 -22.20 -26.38
CA THR A 592 -5.43 -22.30 -25.50
C THR A 592 -5.38 -21.29 -24.35
N LEU A 593 -4.25 -21.25 -23.62
CA LEU A 593 -4.08 -20.35 -22.48
C LEU A 593 -4.03 -18.88 -22.91
N GLY A 594 -3.32 -18.56 -24.00
CA GLY A 594 -3.20 -17.20 -24.51
C GLY A 594 -4.54 -16.61 -24.92
N VAL A 595 -5.39 -17.39 -25.59
CA VAL A 595 -6.71 -16.93 -26.06
C VAL A 595 -7.69 -16.79 -24.90
N LEU A 596 -7.66 -17.68 -23.91
CA LEU A 596 -8.47 -17.53 -22.69
C LEU A 596 -8.04 -16.33 -21.86
N VAL A 597 -6.73 -16.07 -21.74
CA VAL A 597 -6.22 -14.88 -21.02
C VAL A 597 -6.56 -13.60 -21.78
N LEU A 598 -6.55 -13.62 -23.13
CA LEU A 598 -7.03 -12.51 -23.94
C LEU A 598 -8.50 -12.24 -23.64
N LEU A 599 -9.33 -13.28 -23.66
CA LEU A 599 -10.76 -13.20 -23.35
C LEU A 599 -10.99 -12.58 -21.97
N VAL A 600 -10.25 -13.04 -20.95
CA VAL A 600 -10.29 -12.46 -19.60
C VAL A 600 -9.95 -10.97 -19.66
N VAL A 601 -8.82 -10.58 -20.26
CA VAL A 601 -8.39 -9.18 -20.32
C VAL A 601 -9.42 -8.30 -21.03
N THR A 602 -9.95 -8.73 -22.18
CA THR A 602 -10.96 -7.95 -22.91
C THR A 602 -12.27 -7.83 -22.15
N CYS A 603 -12.68 -8.84 -21.37
CA CYS A 603 -13.88 -8.76 -20.53
C CYS A 603 -13.76 -7.73 -19.39
N PHE A 604 -12.56 -7.30 -19.02
CA PHE A 604 -12.36 -6.20 -18.07
C PHE A 604 -12.33 -4.82 -18.74
N ILE A 605 -12.30 -4.75 -20.07
CA ILE A 605 -12.22 -3.51 -20.88
C ILE A 605 -13.54 -3.34 -21.66
N ASP A 606 -14.67 -3.49 -20.98
CA ASP A 606 -16.00 -3.58 -21.62
C ASP A 606 -16.67 -2.23 -21.90
N GLN A 607 -16.09 -1.13 -21.41
CA GLN A 607 -16.64 0.22 -21.59
C GLN A 607 -16.60 0.70 -23.06
N TYR A 608 -15.60 0.25 -23.83
CA TYR A 608 -15.37 0.80 -25.18
C TYR A 608 -16.20 0.07 -26.24
N VAL A 609 -17.16 0.80 -26.82
CA VAL A 609 -18.06 0.30 -27.86
C VAL A 609 -17.74 0.94 -29.20
N PHE A 610 -17.68 0.11 -30.26
CA PHE A 610 -17.36 0.56 -31.61
C PHE A 610 -18.50 0.23 -32.59
N GLY A 611 -19.08 1.26 -33.21
CA GLY A 611 -20.17 1.10 -34.17
C GLY A 611 -19.70 0.64 -35.55
N VAL A 612 -20.33 -0.39 -36.10
CA VAL A 612 -20.15 -0.88 -37.47
C VAL A 612 -21.53 -0.99 -38.13
N ARG A 613 -21.84 -0.09 -39.08
CA ARG A 613 -23.11 -0.10 -39.85
C ARG A 613 -24.38 -0.27 -38.98
N GLY A 614 -24.39 0.35 -37.80
CA GLY A 614 -25.51 0.30 -36.84
C GLY A 614 -25.45 -0.84 -35.81
N ILE A 615 -24.37 -1.64 -35.80
CA ILE A 615 -24.12 -2.68 -34.78
C ILE A 615 -22.99 -2.22 -33.87
N ASN A 616 -23.22 -2.29 -32.56
CA ASN A 616 -22.23 -1.98 -31.54
C ASN A 616 -21.39 -3.22 -31.24
N VAL A 617 -20.10 -3.18 -31.57
CA VAL A 617 -19.14 -4.27 -31.35
C VAL A 617 -18.23 -3.91 -30.18
N ARG A 618 -18.01 -4.89 -29.30
CA ARG A 618 -17.10 -4.75 -28.14
C ARG A 618 -15.83 -5.61 -28.31
N PRO A 619 -14.69 -5.22 -27.71
CA PRO A 619 -13.42 -5.95 -27.81
C PRO A 619 -13.52 -7.42 -27.41
N GLU A 620 -14.27 -7.72 -26.35
CA GLU A 620 -14.48 -9.06 -25.81
C GLU A 620 -15.26 -9.96 -26.77
N GLN A 621 -16.15 -9.41 -27.59
CA GLN A 621 -16.88 -10.18 -28.61
C GLN A 621 -15.94 -10.65 -29.72
N VAL A 622 -14.96 -9.82 -30.10
CA VAL A 622 -13.90 -10.21 -31.04
C VAL A 622 -13.00 -11.29 -30.44
N ALA A 623 -12.63 -11.15 -29.17
CA ALA A 623 -11.87 -12.18 -28.45
C ALA A 623 -12.66 -13.50 -28.33
N ALA A 624 -13.97 -13.45 -28.10
CA ALA A 624 -14.86 -14.61 -28.10
C ALA A 624 -14.83 -15.33 -29.45
N GLY A 625 -14.95 -14.58 -30.55
CA GLY A 625 -14.89 -15.12 -31.91
C GLY A 625 -13.56 -15.83 -32.19
N LEU A 626 -12.44 -15.23 -31.79
CA LEU A 626 -11.12 -15.86 -31.87
C LEU A 626 -11.05 -17.15 -31.04
N ALA A 627 -11.63 -17.16 -29.84
CA ALA A 627 -11.69 -18.35 -28.99
C ALA A 627 -12.52 -19.48 -29.61
N VAL A 628 -13.62 -19.16 -30.27
CA VAL A 628 -14.43 -20.14 -31.04
C VAL A 628 -13.63 -20.71 -32.21
N ILE A 629 -12.92 -19.86 -32.97
CA ILE A 629 -12.07 -20.29 -34.09
C ILE A 629 -10.96 -21.23 -33.60
N VAL A 630 -10.29 -20.87 -32.52
CA VAL A 630 -9.22 -21.67 -31.92
C VAL A 630 -9.76 -23.00 -31.41
N PHE A 631 -10.91 -23.00 -30.73
CA PHE A 631 -11.59 -24.22 -30.30
C PHE A 631 -11.91 -25.15 -31.49
N ALA A 632 -12.50 -24.61 -32.56
CA ALA A 632 -12.84 -25.38 -33.74
C ALA A 632 -11.59 -25.95 -34.44
N PHE A 633 -10.53 -25.15 -34.55
CA PHE A 633 -9.25 -25.57 -35.14
C PHE A 633 -8.57 -26.67 -34.32
N GLU A 634 -8.53 -26.53 -32.98
CA GLU A 634 -7.94 -27.55 -32.09
C GLU A 634 -8.72 -28.87 -32.12
N ARG A 635 -10.07 -28.81 -32.23
CA ARG A 635 -10.92 -30.00 -32.40
C ARG A 635 -10.71 -30.70 -33.74
N LEU A 636 -10.71 -29.94 -34.84
CA LEU A 636 -10.46 -30.49 -36.18
C LEU A 636 -9.05 -31.11 -36.27
N ARG A 637 -8.03 -30.43 -35.73
CA ARG A 637 -6.66 -30.92 -35.71
C ARG A 637 -6.49 -32.19 -34.88
N SER A 638 -7.26 -32.34 -33.80
CA SER A 638 -7.22 -33.51 -32.93
C SER A 638 -8.11 -34.68 -33.40
N GLY A 639 -8.79 -34.54 -34.55
CA GLY A 639 -9.70 -35.57 -35.07
C GLY A 639 -10.96 -35.78 -34.21
N ARG A 640 -11.24 -34.87 -33.27
CA ARG A 640 -12.42 -34.93 -32.41
C ARG A 640 -13.57 -34.18 -33.11
N GLY A 641 -14.74 -34.80 -33.20
CA GLY A 641 -15.93 -34.15 -33.77
C GLY A 641 -16.30 -32.85 -33.04
N LEU A 642 -16.93 -31.93 -33.76
CA LEU A 642 -17.50 -30.66 -33.26
C LEU A 642 -18.82 -30.86 -32.46
N SER A 643 -19.29 -32.11 -32.31
CA SER A 643 -20.51 -32.41 -31.56
C SER A 643 -20.37 -31.99 -30.10
N LEU A 644 -21.12 -30.96 -29.71
CA LEU A 644 -21.27 -30.50 -28.34
C LEU A 644 -22.55 -31.11 -27.79
N ARG A 645 -22.45 -32.05 -26.84
CA ARG A 645 -23.61 -32.43 -26.03
C ARG A 645 -23.75 -31.41 -24.90
N PRO A 646 -24.87 -30.66 -24.82
CA PRO A 646 -25.12 -29.78 -23.70
C PRO A 646 -25.40 -30.62 -22.46
N ASP A 647 -24.92 -30.16 -21.30
CA ASP A 647 -25.37 -30.73 -20.03
C ASP A 647 -26.69 -30.08 -19.59
N PHE A 648 -27.20 -30.47 -18.42
CA PHE A 648 -28.48 -29.95 -17.93
C PHE A 648 -28.47 -28.43 -17.75
N ALA A 649 -27.36 -27.86 -17.27
CA ALA A 649 -27.24 -26.42 -17.07
C ALA A 649 -27.28 -25.68 -18.42
N GLU A 650 -26.48 -26.13 -19.38
CA GLU A 650 -26.44 -25.58 -20.73
C GLU A 650 -27.79 -25.74 -21.44
N GLY A 651 -28.46 -26.89 -21.26
CA GLY A 651 -29.81 -27.13 -21.78
C GLY A 651 -30.87 -26.22 -21.18
N ALA A 652 -30.84 -25.98 -19.87
CA ALA A 652 -31.75 -25.05 -19.20
C ALA A 652 -31.54 -23.60 -19.68
N LEU A 653 -30.29 -23.19 -19.90
CA LEU A 653 -29.96 -21.86 -20.44
C LEU A 653 -30.44 -21.71 -21.90
N ILE A 654 -30.23 -22.71 -22.75
CA ILE A 654 -30.74 -22.72 -24.13
C ILE A 654 -32.27 -22.65 -24.15
N ALA A 655 -32.94 -23.41 -23.28
CA ALA A 655 -34.39 -23.35 -23.14
C ALA A 655 -34.86 -21.96 -22.68
N TRP A 656 -34.13 -21.32 -21.74
CA TRP A 656 -34.43 -19.97 -21.30
C TRP A 656 -34.31 -18.94 -22.44
N PHE A 657 -33.25 -19.02 -23.25
CA PHE A 657 -33.15 -18.20 -24.47
C PHE A 657 -34.27 -18.49 -25.48
N GLY A 658 -34.71 -19.74 -25.59
CA GLY A 658 -35.87 -20.11 -26.42
C GLY A 658 -37.16 -19.45 -25.94
N VAL A 659 -37.39 -19.39 -24.62
CA VAL A 659 -38.53 -18.67 -24.04
C VAL A 659 -38.39 -17.16 -24.23
N GLY A 660 -37.19 -16.60 -24.06
CA GLY A 660 -36.90 -15.19 -24.36
C GLY A 660 -37.14 -14.83 -25.82
N LEU A 661 -36.79 -15.72 -26.76
CA LEU A 661 -37.09 -15.54 -28.19
C LEU A 661 -38.60 -15.55 -28.42
N LEU A 662 -39.31 -16.50 -27.82
CA LEU A 662 -40.75 -16.62 -27.96
C LEU A 662 -41.47 -15.40 -27.39
N SER A 663 -41.10 -14.92 -26.19
CA SER A 663 -41.68 -13.71 -25.60
C SER A 663 -41.34 -12.46 -26.41
N SER A 664 -40.11 -12.34 -26.91
CA SER A 664 -39.69 -11.19 -27.73
C SER A 664 -40.41 -11.11 -29.08
N VAL A 665 -40.73 -12.26 -29.69
CA VAL A 665 -41.47 -12.30 -30.96
C VAL A 665 -42.97 -12.08 -30.76
N LEU A 666 -43.54 -12.67 -29.71
CA LEU A 666 -44.99 -12.66 -29.51
C LEU A 666 -45.50 -11.42 -28.78
N ASN A 667 -44.78 -10.96 -27.75
CA ASN A 667 -45.30 -10.04 -26.74
C ASN A 667 -44.56 -8.70 -26.63
N ALA A 668 -43.37 -8.56 -27.24
CA ALA A 668 -42.58 -7.33 -27.15
C ALA A 668 -43.29 -6.14 -27.81
N PRO A 669 -43.34 -4.97 -27.15
CA PRO A 669 -43.76 -3.71 -27.75
C PRO A 669 -42.98 -3.38 -29.03
N ASP A 670 -41.64 -3.45 -28.99
CA ASP A 670 -40.77 -3.39 -30.16
C ASP A 670 -40.02 -4.73 -30.34
N ARG A 671 -40.56 -5.58 -31.22
CA ARG A 671 -39.94 -6.87 -31.55
C ARG A 671 -38.51 -6.73 -32.06
N SER A 672 -38.20 -5.67 -32.80
CA SER A 672 -36.89 -5.49 -33.40
C SER A 672 -35.84 -5.06 -32.37
N GLY A 673 -36.21 -4.17 -31.44
CA GLY A 673 -35.40 -3.79 -30.28
C GLY A 673 -35.16 -4.96 -29.35
N SER A 674 -36.24 -5.63 -28.94
CA SER A 674 -36.19 -6.79 -28.05
C SER A 674 -35.30 -7.93 -28.60
N LEU A 675 -35.43 -8.27 -29.89
CA LEU A 675 -34.60 -9.28 -30.53
C LEU A 675 -33.11 -8.89 -30.61
N LYS A 676 -32.78 -7.60 -30.76
CA LYS A 676 -31.39 -7.13 -30.75
C LYS A 676 -30.75 -7.30 -29.37
N VAL A 677 -31.48 -6.97 -28.30
CA VAL A 677 -30.99 -7.14 -26.92
C VAL A 677 -30.84 -8.63 -26.59
N LEU A 678 -31.80 -9.46 -26.97
CA LEU A 678 -31.69 -10.91 -26.81
C LEU A 678 -30.47 -11.49 -27.57
N ALA A 679 -30.22 -11.04 -28.80
CA ALA A 679 -29.07 -11.47 -29.56
C ALA A 679 -27.75 -11.07 -28.88
N LEU A 680 -27.67 -9.86 -28.31
CA LEU A 680 -26.51 -9.40 -27.55
C LEU A 680 -26.29 -10.27 -26.32
N LEU A 681 -27.35 -10.58 -25.57
CA LEU A 681 -27.28 -11.45 -24.39
C LEU A 681 -26.80 -12.87 -24.75
N VAL A 682 -27.29 -13.43 -25.86
CA VAL A 682 -26.83 -14.73 -26.38
C VAL A 682 -25.34 -14.67 -26.73
N VAL A 683 -24.87 -13.61 -27.40
CA VAL A 683 -23.45 -13.42 -27.72
C VAL A 683 -22.60 -13.31 -26.46
N SER A 684 -23.01 -12.52 -25.46
CA SER A 684 -22.32 -12.40 -24.18
C SER A 684 -22.26 -13.74 -23.43
N SER A 685 -23.30 -14.56 -23.51
CA SER A 685 -23.33 -15.87 -22.86
C SER A 685 -22.36 -16.89 -23.45
N ALA A 686 -21.80 -16.64 -24.65
CA ALA A 686 -20.79 -17.52 -25.26
C ALA A 686 -19.57 -17.76 -24.36
N ALA A 687 -19.22 -16.78 -23.52
CA ALA A 687 -18.12 -16.87 -22.56
C ALA A 687 -18.32 -17.93 -21.46
N LEU A 688 -19.55 -18.39 -21.23
CA LEU A 688 -19.81 -19.50 -20.32
C LEU A 688 -19.26 -20.82 -20.87
N PHE A 689 -19.38 -21.04 -22.17
CA PHE A 689 -19.01 -22.30 -22.80
C PHE A 689 -17.50 -22.37 -23.06
N LEU A 690 -16.88 -21.25 -23.43
CA LEU A 690 -15.49 -21.21 -23.90
C LEU A 690 -14.47 -21.76 -22.90
N PRO A 691 -14.40 -21.33 -21.62
CA PRO A 691 -13.44 -21.86 -20.66
C PRO A 691 -13.61 -23.36 -20.46
N ARG A 692 -14.84 -23.83 -20.29
CA ARG A 692 -15.14 -25.24 -20.07
C ARG A 692 -14.71 -26.12 -21.24
N ARG A 693 -14.98 -25.68 -22.48
CA ARG A 693 -14.69 -26.46 -23.70
C ARG A 693 -13.22 -26.40 -24.12
N LEU A 694 -12.53 -25.26 -23.90
CA LEU A 694 -11.10 -25.10 -24.22
C LEU A 694 -10.19 -25.74 -23.16
N LEU A 695 -10.58 -25.71 -21.88
CA LEU A 695 -9.76 -26.27 -20.80
C LEU A 695 -9.90 -27.80 -20.68
N ASP A 696 -10.94 -28.41 -21.25
CA ASP A 696 -11.15 -29.87 -21.34
C ASP A 696 -10.89 -30.62 -20.01
N ALA A 697 -11.36 -30.05 -18.90
CA ALA A 697 -11.15 -30.55 -17.52
C ALA A 697 -9.68 -30.64 -17.04
N ASP A 698 -8.75 -29.93 -17.67
CA ASP A 698 -7.36 -29.78 -17.22
C ASP A 698 -7.26 -28.81 -16.04
N GLY A 699 -7.17 -29.37 -14.83
CA GLY A 699 -7.06 -28.59 -13.59
C GLY A 699 -5.81 -27.71 -13.51
N ALA A 700 -4.72 -28.03 -14.22
CA ALA A 700 -3.51 -27.21 -14.24
C ALA A 700 -3.71 -25.96 -15.10
N LEU A 701 -4.38 -26.07 -16.25
CA LEU A 701 -4.73 -24.93 -17.08
C LEU A 701 -5.82 -24.06 -16.42
N VAL A 702 -6.82 -24.66 -15.78
CA VAL A 702 -7.82 -23.91 -14.98
C VAL A 702 -7.13 -23.05 -13.92
N SER A 703 -6.20 -23.63 -13.16
CA SER A 703 -5.43 -22.91 -12.16
C SER A 703 -4.64 -21.74 -12.75
N GLN A 704 -4.05 -21.90 -13.93
CA GLN A 704 -3.31 -20.81 -14.60
C GLN A 704 -4.24 -19.67 -15.03
N VAL A 705 -5.39 -19.97 -15.66
CA VAL A 705 -6.36 -18.96 -16.07
C VAL A 705 -6.88 -18.18 -14.87
N VAL A 706 -7.21 -18.87 -13.77
CA VAL A 706 -7.66 -18.23 -12.52
C VAL A 706 -6.59 -17.29 -11.94
N GLY A 707 -5.31 -17.67 -12.02
CA GLY A 707 -4.19 -16.80 -11.64
C GLY A 707 -4.14 -15.50 -12.46
N TRP A 708 -4.41 -15.56 -13.76
CA TRP A 708 -4.51 -14.39 -14.63
C TRP A 708 -5.76 -13.55 -14.35
N THR A 709 -6.90 -14.20 -14.06
CA THR A 709 -8.13 -13.52 -13.65
C THR A 709 -7.91 -12.70 -12.38
N LEU A 710 -7.19 -13.23 -11.39
CA LEU A 710 -6.81 -12.49 -10.18
C LEU A 710 -6.00 -11.23 -10.50
N LEU A 711 -5.03 -11.31 -11.42
CA LEU A 711 -4.27 -10.13 -11.85
C LEU A 711 -5.16 -9.09 -12.54
N CYS A 712 -6.12 -9.51 -13.37
CA CYS A 712 -7.04 -8.59 -14.02
C CYS A 712 -7.93 -7.85 -13.00
N PHE A 713 -8.48 -8.57 -12.00
CA PHE A 713 -9.21 -7.95 -10.88
C PHE A 713 -8.36 -6.89 -10.15
N ALA A 714 -7.11 -7.22 -9.84
CA ALA A 714 -6.23 -6.29 -9.12
C ALA A 714 -5.79 -5.10 -9.99
N ALA A 715 -5.54 -5.32 -11.28
CA ALA A 715 -5.14 -4.28 -12.22
C ALA A 715 -6.28 -3.28 -12.45
N GLU A 716 -7.49 -3.78 -12.70
CA GLU A 716 -8.68 -2.94 -12.88
C GLU A 716 -9.01 -2.15 -11.61
N SER A 717 -8.99 -2.83 -10.46
CA SER A 717 -9.20 -2.18 -9.17
C SER A 717 -8.11 -1.12 -8.88
N GLY A 718 -6.86 -1.42 -9.22
CA GLY A 718 -5.75 -0.47 -9.07
C GLY A 718 -5.90 0.74 -9.98
N TYR A 719 -6.39 0.55 -11.21
CA TYR A 719 -6.68 1.64 -12.14
C TYR A 719 -7.80 2.55 -11.62
N ALA A 720 -8.90 1.98 -11.11
CA ALA A 720 -9.98 2.76 -10.51
C ALA A 720 -9.55 3.55 -9.26
N VAL A 721 -8.72 2.95 -8.40
CA VAL A 721 -8.13 3.66 -7.25
C VAL A 721 -7.22 4.79 -7.71
N LEU A 722 -6.40 4.55 -8.72
CA LEU A 722 -5.50 5.55 -9.29
C LEU A 722 -6.27 6.72 -9.91
N ALA A 723 -7.43 6.48 -10.53
CA ALA A 723 -8.26 7.53 -11.13
C ALA A 723 -8.63 8.65 -10.14
N TYR A 724 -8.95 8.32 -8.88
CA TYR A 724 -9.20 9.32 -7.83
C TYR A 724 -7.98 10.17 -7.52
N PHE A 725 -6.81 9.53 -7.41
CA PHE A 725 -5.56 10.24 -7.15
C PHE A 725 -5.09 11.07 -8.35
N LEU A 726 -5.36 10.62 -9.57
CA LEU A 726 -5.08 11.39 -10.78
C LEU A 726 -6.02 12.59 -10.90
N HIS A 727 -7.29 12.46 -10.49
CA HIS A 727 -8.25 13.55 -10.54
C HIS A 727 -7.85 14.74 -9.65
N LEU A 728 -7.20 14.49 -8.50
CA LEU A 728 -6.57 15.54 -7.67
C LEU A 728 -5.57 16.40 -8.45
N PHE A 729 -5.03 15.90 -9.57
CA PHE A 729 -4.01 16.54 -10.39
C PHE A 729 -4.56 17.10 -11.72
N GLY A 730 -5.88 17.10 -11.93
CA GLY A 730 -6.54 17.77 -13.06
C GLY A 730 -7.23 16.86 -14.09
N PRO A 731 -6.71 15.70 -14.52
CA PRO A 731 -7.41 14.86 -15.48
C PRO A 731 -8.52 14.01 -14.83
N SER A 732 -9.77 14.22 -15.24
CA SER A 732 -10.89 13.31 -14.95
C SER A 732 -10.91 12.17 -15.97
N VAL A 733 -10.10 11.14 -15.73
CA VAL A 733 -10.12 9.90 -16.53
C VAL A 733 -10.75 8.81 -15.69
N SER A 734 -11.75 8.11 -16.23
CA SER A 734 -12.40 6.97 -15.58
C SER A 734 -13.06 7.27 -14.22
N ILE A 735 -13.48 8.53 -14.02
CA ILE A 735 -14.19 9.03 -12.85
C ILE A 735 -15.24 10.06 -13.27
N GLY A 736 -16.44 10.01 -12.70
CA GLY A 736 -17.56 10.89 -13.06
C GLY A 736 -18.38 11.29 -11.83
N LEU A 737 -19.08 12.43 -11.91
CA LEU A 737 -19.97 12.87 -10.82
C LEU A 737 -21.24 12.03 -10.81
N ASN A 738 -21.55 11.42 -9.67
CA ASN A 738 -22.82 10.75 -9.45
C ASN A 738 -23.92 11.80 -9.18
N PRO A 739 -24.89 11.97 -10.08
CA PRO A 739 -25.93 12.99 -9.93
C PRO A 739 -26.85 12.74 -8.73
N ALA A 740 -26.93 11.51 -8.24
CA ALA A 740 -27.79 11.14 -7.11
C ALA A 740 -27.11 11.37 -5.76
N THR A 741 -25.80 11.18 -5.66
CA THR A 741 -25.06 11.30 -4.38
C THR A 741 -24.25 12.59 -4.28
N GLY A 742 -23.93 13.23 -5.42
CA GLY A 742 -23.04 14.38 -5.47
C GLY A 742 -21.57 14.05 -5.24
N HIS A 743 -21.21 12.76 -5.15
CA HIS A 743 -19.83 12.30 -5.04
C HIS A 743 -19.27 11.94 -6.41
N LEU A 744 -17.94 11.99 -6.55
CA LEU A 744 -17.27 11.36 -7.69
C LEU A 744 -17.32 9.84 -7.53
N ASP A 745 -17.54 9.11 -8.61
CA ASP A 745 -17.52 7.65 -8.67
C ASP A 745 -16.51 7.19 -9.73
N ALA A 746 -15.58 6.32 -9.37
CA ALA A 746 -14.71 5.68 -10.36
C ALA A 746 -15.44 4.50 -11.02
N PHE A 747 -15.23 4.34 -12.32
CA PHE A 747 -15.74 3.20 -13.11
C PHE A 747 -14.63 2.44 -13.84
N GLY A 748 -13.39 2.93 -13.80
CA GLY A 748 -12.24 2.22 -14.37
C GLY A 748 -12.34 2.07 -15.89
N THR A 749 -12.11 0.86 -16.41
CA THR A 749 -12.35 0.49 -17.81
C THR A 749 -13.68 -0.26 -18.00
N LEU A 750 -14.55 -0.20 -16.98
CA LEU A 750 -15.86 -0.82 -16.97
C LEU A 750 -16.98 0.20 -17.27
N TRP A 751 -18.12 -0.34 -17.71
CA TRP A 751 -19.29 0.45 -18.13
C TRP A 751 -19.77 1.47 -17.09
N GLU A 752 -19.92 1.07 -15.84
CA GLU A 752 -20.52 1.87 -14.77
C GLU A 752 -19.86 1.62 -13.40
N PRO A 753 -19.92 2.59 -12.46
CA PRO A 753 -19.36 2.42 -11.11
C PRO A 753 -19.96 1.22 -10.36
N ASN A 754 -21.27 0.97 -10.50
CA ASN A 754 -21.93 -0.16 -9.84
C ASN A 754 -21.37 -1.51 -10.31
N VAL A 755 -21.05 -1.61 -11.61
CA VAL A 755 -20.42 -2.79 -12.22
C VAL A 755 -19.00 -2.97 -11.69
N LEU A 756 -18.20 -1.90 -11.65
CA LEU A 756 -16.87 -1.91 -11.04
C LEU A 756 -16.93 -2.36 -9.58
N GLY A 757 -17.87 -1.83 -8.80
CA GLY A 757 -18.05 -2.20 -7.40
C GLY A 757 -18.32 -3.68 -7.23
N ALA A 758 -19.26 -4.24 -8.00
CA ALA A 758 -19.58 -5.66 -7.98
C ALA A 758 -18.37 -6.54 -8.34
N ILE A 759 -17.65 -6.20 -9.41
CA ILE A 759 -16.44 -6.89 -9.85
C ILE A 759 -15.32 -6.77 -8.80
N ALA A 760 -15.11 -5.60 -8.22
CA ALA A 760 -14.09 -5.37 -7.20
C ALA A 760 -14.40 -6.14 -5.90
N ALA A 761 -15.67 -6.18 -5.46
CA ALA A 761 -16.11 -6.99 -4.33
C ALA A 761 -15.89 -8.49 -4.58
N ALA A 762 -16.27 -8.98 -5.75
CA ALA A 762 -16.08 -10.36 -6.16
C ALA A 762 -14.58 -10.71 -6.24
N GLY A 763 -13.77 -9.81 -6.81
CA GLY A 763 -12.32 -9.91 -6.89
C GLY A 763 -11.67 -9.94 -5.51
N ALA A 764 -12.11 -9.13 -4.55
CA ALA A 764 -11.60 -9.14 -3.18
C ALA A 764 -11.80 -10.51 -2.52
N VAL A 765 -12.99 -11.10 -2.68
CA VAL A 765 -13.28 -12.46 -2.20
C VAL A 765 -12.38 -13.49 -2.89
N LEU A 766 -12.25 -13.43 -4.22
CA LEU A 766 -11.38 -14.36 -4.95
C LEU A 766 -9.91 -14.27 -4.51
N TRP A 767 -9.39 -13.05 -4.29
CA TRP A 767 -8.04 -12.80 -3.79
C TRP A 767 -7.81 -13.37 -2.39
N ILE A 768 -8.81 -13.34 -1.53
CA ILE A 768 -8.73 -13.91 -0.17
C ILE A 768 -8.66 -15.44 -0.22
N TYR A 769 -9.45 -16.07 -1.09
CA TYR A 769 -9.47 -17.52 -1.23
C TYR A 769 -8.24 -18.08 -1.96
N LEU A 770 -7.81 -17.42 -3.04
CA LEU A 770 -6.85 -17.99 -3.99
C LEU A 770 -5.53 -17.21 -4.12
N GLY A 771 -5.49 -15.94 -3.73
CA GLY A 771 -4.30 -15.10 -3.82
C GLY A 771 -3.02 -15.73 -3.23
N PRO A 772 -3.05 -16.30 -2.01
CA PRO A 772 -1.86 -16.91 -1.39
C PRO A 772 -1.27 -18.09 -2.17
N ARG A 773 -2.05 -18.72 -3.06
CA ARG A 773 -1.60 -19.85 -3.88
C ARG A 773 -0.74 -19.41 -5.06
N TYR A 774 -0.99 -18.22 -5.59
CA TYR A 774 -0.36 -17.72 -6.80
C TYR A 774 0.69 -16.64 -6.52
N PHE A 775 0.48 -15.84 -5.47
CA PHE A 775 1.27 -14.64 -5.22
C PHE A 775 1.91 -14.66 -3.84
N LYS A 776 3.14 -14.17 -3.78
CA LYS A 776 3.90 -14.01 -2.53
C LYS A 776 3.31 -12.95 -1.60
N TYR A 777 2.63 -11.96 -2.17
CA TYR A 777 2.07 -10.81 -1.45
C TYR A 777 0.57 -10.63 -1.81
N PRO A 778 -0.29 -11.57 -1.41
CA PRO A 778 -1.70 -11.57 -1.80
C PRO A 778 -2.50 -10.40 -1.20
N TRP A 779 -2.00 -9.81 -0.11
CA TRP A 779 -2.61 -8.64 0.53
C TRP A 779 -2.72 -7.43 -0.41
N ILE A 780 -1.86 -7.31 -1.43
CA ILE A 780 -1.89 -6.20 -2.40
C ILE A 780 -3.19 -6.27 -3.21
N GLY A 781 -3.49 -7.44 -3.78
CA GLY A 781 -4.72 -7.63 -4.55
C GLY A 781 -5.97 -7.45 -3.70
N VAL A 782 -5.96 -7.95 -2.46
CA VAL A 782 -7.05 -7.71 -1.49
C VAL A 782 -7.22 -6.21 -1.25
N ALA A 783 -6.13 -5.48 -0.99
CA ALA A 783 -6.19 -4.05 -0.71
C ALA A 783 -6.75 -3.25 -1.90
N LEU A 784 -6.26 -3.52 -3.11
CA LEU A 784 -6.71 -2.84 -4.33
C LEU A 784 -8.20 -3.09 -4.57
N CYS A 785 -8.63 -4.36 -4.56
CA CYS A 785 -10.04 -4.71 -4.80
C CYS A 785 -10.98 -4.15 -3.73
N MET A 786 -10.62 -4.23 -2.44
CA MET A 786 -11.46 -3.64 -1.39
C MET A 786 -11.53 -2.11 -1.48
N THR A 787 -10.42 -1.46 -1.82
CA THR A 787 -10.40 0.00 -2.01
C THR A 787 -11.26 0.40 -3.21
N ALA A 788 -11.11 -0.26 -4.35
CA ALA A 788 -11.89 0.02 -5.56
C ALA A 788 -13.39 -0.23 -5.35
N CYS A 789 -13.74 -1.27 -4.58
CA CYS A 789 -15.12 -1.51 -4.16
C CYS A 789 -15.67 -0.28 -3.42
N VAL A 790 -14.93 0.29 -2.47
CA VAL A 790 -15.35 1.54 -1.80
C VAL A 790 -15.33 2.74 -2.75
N ALA A 791 -14.31 2.87 -3.60
CA ALA A 791 -14.16 3.94 -4.58
C ALA A 791 -15.32 4.02 -5.58
N SER A 792 -16.00 2.90 -5.83
CA SER A 792 -17.16 2.85 -6.72
C SER A 792 -18.46 3.39 -6.12
N PHE A 793 -18.51 3.61 -4.80
CA PHE A 793 -19.74 3.94 -4.05
C PHE A 793 -20.92 2.97 -4.22
N ALA A 794 -20.68 1.78 -4.80
CA ALA A 794 -21.68 0.74 -5.02
C ALA A 794 -22.02 0.00 -3.72
N ARG A 795 -22.98 0.52 -2.94
CA ARG A 795 -23.33 0.01 -1.60
C ARG A 795 -23.69 -1.46 -1.56
N ALA A 796 -24.43 -1.93 -2.55
CA ALA A 796 -24.81 -3.33 -2.61
C ALA A 796 -23.59 -4.23 -2.81
N ALA A 797 -22.56 -3.78 -3.51
CA ALA A 797 -21.29 -4.48 -3.60
C ALA A 797 -20.54 -4.51 -2.27
N TRP A 798 -20.62 -3.43 -1.48
CA TRP A 798 -20.03 -3.40 -0.14
C TRP A 798 -20.70 -4.42 0.77
N LEU A 799 -22.04 -4.41 0.80
CA LEU A 799 -22.84 -5.33 1.62
C LEU A 799 -22.66 -6.78 1.17
N ALA A 800 -22.72 -7.06 -0.12
CA ALA A 800 -22.51 -8.40 -0.66
C ALA A 800 -21.10 -8.92 -0.33
N GLY A 801 -20.06 -8.12 -0.59
CA GLY A 801 -18.68 -8.47 -0.27
C GLY A 801 -18.49 -8.71 1.23
N LEU A 802 -18.95 -7.79 2.08
CA LEU A 802 -18.84 -7.92 3.54
C LEU A 802 -19.61 -9.11 4.09
N LEU A 803 -20.82 -9.38 3.57
CA LEU A 803 -21.64 -10.51 3.99
C LEU A 803 -20.94 -11.83 3.66
N ILE A 804 -20.44 -11.99 2.43
CA ILE A 804 -19.71 -13.21 2.04
C ILE A 804 -18.45 -13.37 2.87
N LEU A 805 -17.68 -12.30 3.07
CA LEU A 805 -16.49 -12.33 3.92
C LEU A 805 -16.81 -12.70 5.37
N PHE A 806 -17.87 -12.13 5.94
CA PHE A 806 -18.33 -12.45 7.28
C PHE A 806 -18.74 -13.93 7.40
N LEU A 807 -19.54 -14.44 6.46
CA LEU A 807 -19.92 -15.84 6.42
C LEU A 807 -18.69 -16.75 6.30
N THR A 808 -17.69 -16.37 5.51
CA THR A 808 -16.43 -17.11 5.40
C THR A 808 -15.64 -17.12 6.73
N LEU A 809 -15.66 -16.04 7.50
CA LEU A 809 -14.96 -15.91 8.79
C LEU A 809 -15.64 -16.67 9.93
N VAL A 810 -16.97 -16.78 9.91
CA VAL A 810 -17.75 -17.48 10.94
C VAL A 810 -17.83 -18.99 10.67
N THR A 811 -17.73 -19.42 9.40
CA THR A 811 -17.77 -20.85 9.03
C THR A 811 -16.40 -21.55 9.18
N PRO A 812 -16.37 -22.89 9.20
CA PRO A 812 -15.11 -23.67 9.24
C PRO A 812 -14.17 -23.41 8.05
N VAL A 813 -14.69 -22.79 6.98
CA VAL A 813 -13.93 -22.37 5.80
C VAL A 813 -12.76 -21.45 6.18
N ARG A 814 -12.88 -20.64 7.24
CA ARG A 814 -11.82 -19.75 7.75
C ARG A 814 -10.46 -20.43 7.92
N ARG A 815 -10.43 -21.75 8.19
CA ARG A 815 -9.19 -22.52 8.38
C ARG A 815 -8.37 -22.64 7.10
N ARG A 816 -8.97 -22.40 5.93
CA ARG A 816 -8.31 -22.45 4.61
C ARG A 816 -7.81 -21.09 4.14
N LEU A 817 -8.01 -20.01 4.90
CA LEU A 817 -7.65 -18.65 4.52
C LEU A 817 -6.36 -18.14 5.17
N ASP A 818 -5.64 -17.25 4.47
CA ASP A 818 -4.54 -16.48 5.05
C ASP A 818 -5.06 -15.19 5.71
N LEU A 819 -5.36 -15.29 7.01
CA LEU A 819 -5.87 -14.17 7.81
C LEU A 819 -4.88 -13.00 7.92
N ARG A 820 -3.57 -13.24 7.74
CA ARG A 820 -2.58 -12.17 7.80
C ARG A 820 -2.64 -11.32 6.53
N ALA A 821 -2.75 -11.97 5.38
CA ALA A 821 -2.95 -11.30 4.11
C ALA A 821 -4.26 -10.52 4.08
N PHE A 822 -5.34 -11.11 4.59
CA PHE A 822 -6.64 -10.45 4.71
C PHE A 822 -6.59 -9.24 5.66
N GLY A 823 -6.07 -9.41 6.87
CA GLY A 823 -6.01 -8.33 7.86
C GLY A 823 -5.13 -7.16 7.42
N PHE A 824 -3.96 -7.44 6.84
CA PHE A 824 -3.08 -6.39 6.31
C PHE A 824 -3.66 -5.74 5.05
N GLY A 825 -4.25 -6.51 4.14
CA GLY A 825 -4.93 -5.98 2.95
C GLY A 825 -6.09 -5.07 3.32
N SER A 826 -6.90 -5.46 4.30
CA SER A 826 -8.02 -4.65 4.82
C SER A 826 -7.52 -3.34 5.44
N LEU A 827 -6.45 -3.39 6.24
CA LEU A 827 -5.85 -2.19 6.84
C LEU A 827 -5.37 -1.19 5.77
N VAL A 828 -4.66 -1.68 4.75
CA VAL A 828 -4.21 -0.84 3.64
C VAL A 828 -5.41 -0.29 2.87
N ALA A 829 -6.43 -1.11 2.62
CA ALA A 829 -7.64 -0.66 1.94
C ALA A 829 -8.36 0.45 2.70
N THR A 830 -8.49 0.33 4.03
CA THR A 830 -9.08 1.38 4.88
C THR A 830 -8.34 2.70 4.71
N VAL A 831 -7.02 2.68 4.62
CA VAL A 831 -6.25 3.93 4.52
C VAL A 831 -6.33 4.53 3.13
N LEU A 832 -6.23 3.71 2.07
CA LEU A 832 -6.44 4.20 0.71
C LEU A 832 -7.85 4.78 0.55
N THR A 833 -8.85 4.15 1.15
CA THR A 833 -10.23 4.62 1.21
C THR A 833 -10.36 5.97 1.93
N ILE A 834 -9.70 6.15 3.08
CA ILE A 834 -9.63 7.46 3.76
C ILE A 834 -8.99 8.50 2.84
N GLY A 835 -7.95 8.13 2.09
CA GLY A 835 -7.32 8.99 1.08
C GLY A 835 -8.28 9.40 -0.03
N ILE A 836 -9.12 8.48 -0.51
CA ILE A 836 -10.17 8.75 -1.50
C ILE A 836 -11.19 9.76 -0.95
N PHE A 837 -11.69 9.55 0.26
CA PHE A 837 -12.63 10.48 0.88
C PHE A 837 -12.01 11.87 1.12
N ALA A 838 -10.76 11.92 1.56
CA ALA A 838 -10.04 13.18 1.71
C ALA A 838 -9.81 13.89 0.36
N ALA A 839 -9.60 13.13 -0.72
CA ALA A 839 -9.46 13.66 -2.07
C ALA A 839 -10.79 14.26 -2.60
N ASP A 840 -11.89 13.55 -2.40
CA ASP A 840 -13.25 14.00 -2.75
C ASP A 840 -13.61 15.32 -2.03
N GLU A 841 -13.31 15.39 -0.73
CA GLU A 841 -13.53 16.60 0.07
C GLU A 841 -12.59 17.75 -0.31
N ALA A 842 -11.30 17.48 -0.55
CA ALA A 842 -10.32 18.49 -0.94
C ALA A 842 -10.64 19.17 -2.27
N GLY A 843 -11.29 18.45 -3.18
CA GLY A 843 -11.75 18.98 -4.46
C GLY A 843 -13.03 19.80 -4.41
N SER A 844 -13.69 19.91 -3.24
CA SER A 844 -14.97 20.61 -3.07
C SER A 844 -16.10 20.06 -3.97
N TYR A 845 -16.06 18.76 -4.27
CA TYR A 845 -17.01 18.13 -5.18
C TYR A 845 -18.37 17.81 -4.52
N SER A 846 -18.42 17.73 -3.17
CA SER A 846 -19.65 17.60 -2.39
C SER A 846 -20.43 18.93 -2.28
N LYS A 847 -21.00 19.39 -3.40
CA LYS A 847 -21.84 20.62 -3.41
C LYS A 847 -23.27 20.44 -2.90
N GLY A 848 -23.69 19.24 -2.55
CA GLY A 848 -24.95 19.00 -1.84
C GLY A 848 -24.68 18.79 -0.37
N GLY A 849 -25.46 19.42 0.53
CA GLY A 849 -25.42 19.23 1.99
C GLY A 849 -25.82 17.82 2.44
N ALA A 850 -25.28 16.80 1.78
CA ALA A 850 -25.50 15.41 2.09
C ALA A 850 -24.46 14.98 3.14
N THR A 851 -24.88 14.92 4.41
CA THR A 851 -24.08 14.27 5.45
C THR A 851 -24.01 12.77 5.17
N ILE A 852 -23.02 12.08 5.77
CA ILE A 852 -22.87 10.61 5.72
C ILE A 852 -24.21 9.88 6.00
N GLY A 853 -25.12 10.51 6.77
CA GLY A 853 -26.48 10.01 7.05
C GLY A 853 -27.56 10.33 6.00
N SER A 854 -27.48 11.41 5.22
CA SER A 854 -28.54 11.75 4.25
C SER A 854 -28.43 11.00 2.92
N GLY A 855 -27.27 10.41 2.62
CA GLY A 855 -27.12 9.45 1.54
C GLY A 855 -28.00 8.20 1.73
N VAL A 856 -28.45 7.92 2.96
CA VAL A 856 -29.35 6.80 3.29
C VAL A 856 -30.76 6.99 2.71
N ALA A 857 -31.17 8.22 2.33
CA ALA A 857 -32.52 8.50 1.85
C ALA A 857 -32.54 8.91 0.36
N ASN A 858 -32.13 8.01 -0.55
CA ASN A 858 -32.08 8.30 -2.00
C ASN A 858 -33.10 7.48 -2.81
N ALA A 859 -33.50 7.96 -3.99
CA ALA A 859 -34.52 7.31 -4.83
C ALA A 859 -34.07 5.99 -5.50
N THR A 860 -32.77 5.64 -5.45
CA THR A 860 -32.19 4.35 -5.89
C THR A 860 -32.02 3.35 -4.74
N ASP A 861 -32.43 3.73 -3.53
CA ASP A 861 -32.46 2.90 -2.34
C ASP A 861 -33.53 1.80 -2.44
N ILE A 862 -33.51 0.83 -1.51
CA ILE A 862 -34.45 -0.30 -1.44
C ILE A 862 -35.90 0.14 -1.70
N ILE A 863 -36.30 1.32 -1.21
CA ILE A 863 -37.63 1.90 -1.39
C ILE A 863 -37.95 2.21 -2.86
N GLY A 864 -37.03 2.80 -3.63
CA GLY A 864 -37.22 3.07 -5.05
C GLY A 864 -37.31 1.80 -5.89
N ARG A 865 -36.57 0.76 -5.50
CA ARG A 865 -36.62 -0.56 -6.15
C ARG A 865 -37.89 -1.34 -5.79
N LEU A 866 -38.36 -1.23 -4.54
CA LEU A 866 -39.68 -1.72 -4.15
C LEU A 866 -40.80 -1.05 -4.96
N ARG A 867 -40.61 0.20 -5.42
CA ARG A 867 -41.56 0.85 -6.32
C ARG A 867 -41.57 0.26 -7.73
N GLN A 868 -40.50 -0.38 -8.21
CA GLN A 868 -40.46 -1.07 -9.52
C GLN A 868 -41.30 -2.36 -9.54
N PHE A 869 -41.62 -2.95 -8.37
CA PHE A 869 -42.51 -4.11 -8.32
C PHE A 869 -43.91 -3.78 -8.87
N VAL A 870 -44.48 -2.65 -8.47
CA VAL A 870 -45.84 -2.26 -8.86
C VAL A 870 -46.03 -2.17 -10.40
N PRO A 871 -45.19 -1.43 -11.16
CA PRO A 871 -45.32 -1.38 -12.62
C PRO A 871 -45.02 -2.72 -13.28
N VAL A 872 -44.04 -3.51 -12.81
CA VAL A 872 -43.78 -4.85 -13.36
C VAL A 872 -44.99 -5.78 -13.21
N PHE A 873 -45.61 -5.82 -12.03
CA PHE A 873 -46.82 -6.62 -11.81
C PHE A 873 -48.04 -6.06 -12.54
N ALA A 874 -48.07 -4.76 -12.85
CA ALA A 874 -49.11 -4.17 -13.70
C ALA A 874 -48.95 -4.61 -15.16
N ASP A 875 -47.71 -4.60 -15.67
CA ASP A 875 -47.35 -5.04 -17.02
C ASP A 875 -47.63 -6.54 -17.26
N LEU A 876 -47.46 -7.36 -16.21
CA LEU A 876 -47.62 -8.82 -16.27
C LEU A 876 -49.07 -9.31 -16.12
N LYS A 877 -50.07 -8.42 -16.02
CA LYS A 877 -51.47 -8.84 -15.87
C LYS A 877 -51.97 -9.64 -17.09
N GLY A 878 -52.61 -10.79 -16.84
CA GLY A 878 -53.23 -11.62 -17.89
C GLY A 878 -52.31 -12.72 -18.43
N THR A 879 -52.33 -12.96 -19.75
CA THR A 879 -51.54 -14.02 -20.43
C THR A 879 -50.02 -13.78 -20.40
N LEU A 880 -49.59 -12.55 -20.13
CA LEU A 880 -48.18 -12.15 -20.01
C LEU A 880 -47.49 -12.70 -18.75
N LEU A 881 -48.25 -13.17 -17.75
CA LEU A 881 -47.69 -13.78 -16.54
C LEU A 881 -46.98 -15.11 -16.84
N VAL A 882 -47.50 -15.87 -17.81
CA VAL A 882 -46.96 -17.20 -18.18
C VAL A 882 -45.79 -17.05 -19.14
N LEU A 883 -45.98 -16.23 -20.18
CA LEU A 883 -44.98 -15.90 -21.19
C LEU A 883 -44.75 -14.39 -21.14
N GLY A 884 -43.57 -13.96 -20.70
CA GLY A 884 -43.27 -12.56 -20.38
C GLY A 884 -43.44 -11.57 -21.53
N GLY A 885 -43.14 -10.31 -21.26
CA GLY A 885 -43.29 -9.19 -22.17
C GLY A 885 -42.26 -9.12 -23.30
N GLY A 886 -41.23 -9.97 -23.31
CA GLY A 886 -40.08 -9.87 -24.24
C GLY A 886 -38.86 -9.26 -23.59
N THR A 887 -37.67 -9.57 -24.10
CA THR A 887 -36.39 -9.07 -23.57
C THR A 887 -36.34 -7.54 -23.63
N ASN A 888 -35.99 -6.88 -22.52
CA ASN A 888 -35.99 -5.41 -22.36
C ASN A 888 -37.37 -4.73 -22.56
N SER A 889 -38.47 -5.47 -22.43
CA SER A 889 -39.82 -4.90 -22.63
C SER A 889 -40.23 -3.89 -21.56
N PHE A 890 -39.61 -3.93 -20.37
CA PHE A 890 -39.85 -2.93 -19.33
C PHE A 890 -39.33 -1.55 -19.76
N GLY A 891 -38.09 -1.47 -20.24
CA GLY A 891 -37.51 -0.20 -20.71
C GLY A 891 -38.21 0.36 -21.94
N GLU A 892 -38.83 -0.49 -22.75
CA GLU A 892 -39.68 -0.06 -23.87
C GLU A 892 -41.00 0.59 -23.40
N ARG A 893 -41.58 0.12 -22.28
CA ARG A 893 -42.86 0.62 -21.75
C ARG A 893 -42.71 1.77 -20.77
N HIS A 894 -41.62 1.77 -20.01
CA HIS A 894 -41.33 2.72 -18.94
C HIS A 894 -40.08 3.51 -19.34
N ALA A 895 -40.28 4.76 -19.75
CA ALA A 895 -39.20 5.67 -20.11
C ALA A 895 -39.25 6.93 -19.25
N LEU A 896 -38.12 7.26 -18.63
CA LEU A 896 -37.95 8.49 -17.84
C LEU A 896 -37.24 9.53 -18.70
N GLY A 897 -37.93 10.60 -19.07
CA GLY A 897 -37.37 11.67 -19.90
C GLY A 897 -36.97 11.24 -21.32
N GLY A 898 -37.60 10.19 -21.87
CA GLY A 898 -37.31 9.64 -23.20
C GLY A 898 -36.18 8.61 -23.24
N VAL A 899 -35.60 8.24 -22.09
CA VAL A 899 -34.59 7.18 -21.96
C VAL A 899 -35.25 5.91 -21.39
N PRO A 900 -35.04 4.72 -21.98
CA PRO A 900 -35.54 3.46 -21.44
C PRO A 900 -35.12 3.22 -19.98
N GLU A 901 -36.07 2.93 -19.11
CA GLU A 901 -35.77 2.60 -17.70
C GLU A 901 -35.28 1.16 -17.59
N HIS A 902 -34.23 0.93 -16.79
CA HIS A 902 -33.67 -0.41 -16.57
C HIS A 902 -34.18 -1.01 -15.26
N LEU A 903 -34.48 -2.31 -15.28
CA LEU A 903 -34.85 -3.05 -14.07
C LEU A 903 -33.59 -3.38 -13.27
N GLY A 904 -33.44 -2.75 -12.10
CA GLY A 904 -32.27 -2.95 -11.25
C GLY A 904 -32.27 -4.26 -10.46
N ASN A 905 -33.23 -5.16 -10.70
CA ASN A 905 -33.40 -6.42 -9.99
C ASN A 905 -33.51 -7.58 -10.98
N LEU A 906 -32.57 -8.51 -10.88
CA LEU A 906 -32.48 -9.67 -11.78
C LEU A 906 -33.76 -10.51 -11.79
N GLU A 907 -34.36 -10.75 -10.63
CA GLU A 907 -35.56 -11.59 -10.53
C GLU A 907 -36.76 -10.94 -11.23
N LEU A 908 -36.95 -9.63 -11.06
CA LEU A 908 -37.98 -8.86 -11.74
C LEU A 908 -37.73 -8.78 -13.25
N MET A 909 -36.48 -8.63 -13.68
CA MET A 909 -36.11 -8.61 -15.08
C MET A 909 -36.44 -9.94 -15.76
N VAL A 910 -35.99 -11.06 -15.19
CA VAL A 910 -36.28 -12.39 -15.74
C VAL A 910 -37.79 -12.65 -15.78
N LEU A 911 -38.51 -12.26 -14.72
CA LEU A 911 -39.96 -12.38 -14.66
C LEU A 911 -40.66 -11.53 -15.71
N ASN A 912 -40.27 -10.26 -15.86
CA ASN A 912 -40.83 -9.36 -16.83
C ASN A 912 -40.57 -9.85 -18.27
N ASP A 913 -39.35 -10.27 -18.57
CA ASP A 913 -38.93 -10.56 -19.94
C ASP A 913 -39.39 -11.93 -20.42
N THR A 914 -39.36 -12.93 -19.53
CA THR A 914 -39.57 -14.33 -19.88
C THR A 914 -40.75 -15.00 -19.16
N GLY A 915 -41.41 -14.30 -18.23
CA GLY A 915 -42.57 -14.81 -17.50
C GLY A 915 -42.22 -15.91 -16.51
N LEU A 916 -43.24 -16.54 -15.92
CA LEU A 916 -43.07 -17.58 -14.90
C LEU A 916 -42.28 -18.79 -15.43
N ILE A 917 -42.49 -19.17 -16.70
CA ILE A 917 -41.77 -20.28 -17.33
C ILE A 917 -40.26 -19.97 -17.38
N GLY A 918 -39.91 -18.76 -17.82
CA GLY A 918 -38.52 -18.36 -17.90
C GLY A 918 -37.85 -18.24 -16.53
N VAL A 919 -38.55 -17.76 -15.51
CA VAL A 919 -38.06 -17.77 -14.12
C VAL A 919 -37.74 -19.18 -13.65
N LEU A 920 -38.61 -20.16 -13.92
CA LEU A 920 -38.36 -21.56 -13.55
C LEU A 920 -37.14 -22.15 -14.28
N LEU A 921 -36.96 -21.85 -15.57
CA LEU A 921 -35.80 -22.30 -16.35
C LEU A 921 -34.50 -21.64 -15.87
N PHE A 922 -34.52 -20.34 -15.61
CA PHE A 922 -33.37 -19.61 -15.10
C PHE A 922 -32.99 -20.06 -13.67
N ALA A 923 -33.98 -20.33 -12.82
CA ALA A 923 -33.76 -20.92 -11.51
C ALA A 923 -33.17 -22.34 -11.61
N ALA A 924 -33.68 -23.17 -12.54
CA ALA A 924 -33.13 -24.50 -12.79
C ALA A 924 -31.66 -24.44 -13.24
N PHE A 925 -31.32 -23.48 -14.11
CA PHE A 925 -29.94 -23.19 -14.50
C PHE A 925 -29.07 -22.84 -13.29
N GLY A 926 -29.46 -21.85 -12.48
CA GLY A 926 -28.69 -21.44 -11.29
C GLY A 926 -28.53 -22.55 -10.25
N ILE A 927 -29.62 -23.27 -9.94
CA ILE A 927 -29.61 -24.39 -8.99
C ILE A 927 -28.68 -25.51 -9.48
N SER A 928 -28.67 -25.80 -10.79
CA SER A 928 -27.80 -26.83 -11.35
C SER A 928 -26.32 -26.52 -11.16
N ILE A 929 -25.91 -25.26 -11.32
CA ILE A 929 -24.54 -24.79 -11.08
C ILE A 929 -24.20 -24.91 -9.59
N LEU A 930 -25.09 -24.45 -8.70
CA LEU A 930 -24.89 -24.54 -7.26
C LEU A 930 -24.73 -25.98 -6.78
N ILE A 931 -25.58 -26.90 -7.25
CA ILE A 931 -25.47 -28.33 -6.93
C ILE A 931 -24.13 -28.89 -7.46
N ALA A 932 -23.75 -28.53 -8.68
CA ALA A 932 -22.51 -28.99 -9.30
C ALA A 932 -21.28 -28.55 -8.50
N ALA A 933 -21.22 -27.28 -8.08
CA ALA A 933 -20.17 -26.73 -7.24
C ALA A 933 -20.18 -27.33 -5.82
N TRP A 934 -21.36 -27.49 -5.21
CA TRP A 934 -21.50 -28.03 -3.86
C TRP A 934 -21.00 -29.47 -3.73
N ARG A 935 -21.21 -30.30 -4.75
CA ARG A 935 -20.72 -31.69 -4.78
C ARG A 935 -19.19 -31.78 -4.69
N VAL A 936 -18.48 -30.79 -5.23
CA VAL A 936 -17.01 -30.78 -5.30
C VAL A 936 -16.39 -29.63 -4.49
N ARG A 937 -17.14 -29.12 -3.50
CA ARG A 937 -16.73 -28.03 -2.59
C ARG A 937 -15.45 -28.29 -1.79
N GLY A 938 -14.88 -29.50 -1.89
CA GLY A 938 -13.57 -29.80 -1.34
C GLY A 938 -12.44 -29.05 -2.06
N ASP A 939 -12.59 -28.77 -3.36
CA ASP A 939 -11.61 -28.06 -4.17
C ASP A 939 -11.63 -26.54 -3.88
N ILE A 940 -10.45 -25.95 -3.76
CA ILE A 940 -10.29 -24.53 -3.38
C ILE A 940 -10.67 -23.57 -4.51
N HIS A 941 -10.47 -23.94 -5.78
CA HIS A 941 -10.85 -23.11 -6.93
C HIS A 941 -12.37 -23.06 -7.05
N VAL A 942 -13.05 -24.21 -6.88
CA VAL A 942 -14.52 -24.29 -6.87
C VAL A 942 -15.09 -23.43 -5.74
N MET A 943 -14.53 -23.50 -4.53
CA MET A 943 -14.96 -22.64 -3.43
C MET A 943 -14.72 -21.14 -3.68
N GLY A 944 -13.53 -20.77 -4.17
CA GLY A 944 -13.18 -19.38 -4.43
C GLY A 944 -14.03 -18.75 -5.53
N LEU A 945 -14.17 -19.43 -6.68
CA LEU A 945 -15.03 -18.99 -7.78
C LEU A 945 -16.52 -19.04 -7.40
N GLY A 946 -16.94 -20.02 -6.60
CA GLY A 946 -18.31 -20.10 -6.08
C GLY A 946 -18.66 -18.95 -5.13
N ALA A 947 -17.74 -18.57 -4.24
CA ALA A 947 -17.92 -17.41 -3.36
C ALA A 947 -17.95 -16.09 -4.16
N THR A 948 -17.09 -15.99 -5.18
CA THR A 948 -17.06 -14.86 -6.13
C THR A 948 -18.40 -14.73 -6.86
N MET A 949 -18.97 -15.85 -7.32
CA MET A 949 -20.30 -15.90 -7.93
C MET A 949 -21.40 -15.48 -6.99
N LEU A 950 -21.33 -15.90 -5.73
CA LEU A 950 -22.34 -15.53 -4.74
C LEU A 950 -22.34 -14.02 -4.47
N VAL A 951 -21.16 -13.37 -4.48
CA VAL A 951 -21.07 -11.91 -4.44
C VAL A 951 -21.80 -11.30 -5.64
N LEU A 952 -21.53 -11.77 -6.86
CA LEU A 952 -22.18 -11.25 -8.07
C LEU A 952 -23.70 -11.46 -8.07
N VAL A 953 -24.19 -12.62 -7.63
CA VAL A 953 -25.63 -12.88 -7.50
C VAL A 953 -26.27 -11.91 -6.50
N LEU A 954 -25.63 -11.68 -5.36
CA LEU A 954 -26.12 -10.74 -4.36
C LEU A 954 -26.08 -9.29 -4.88
N THR A 955 -25.04 -8.89 -5.60
CA THR A 955 -25.00 -7.56 -6.23
C THR A 955 -26.02 -7.43 -7.35
N ASN A 956 -26.40 -8.53 -8.01
CA ASN A 956 -27.38 -8.52 -9.09
C ASN A 956 -28.83 -8.30 -8.65
N THR A 957 -29.07 -8.29 -7.34
CA THR A 957 -30.30 -7.72 -6.76
C THR A 957 -30.36 -6.20 -6.88
N SER A 958 -29.22 -5.57 -7.19
CA SER A 958 -29.02 -4.13 -7.22
C SER A 958 -28.45 -3.57 -8.53
N THR A 959 -27.79 -4.38 -9.35
CA THR A 959 -27.09 -3.95 -10.57
C THR A 959 -27.18 -5.08 -11.58
N GLU A 960 -27.57 -4.82 -12.82
CA GLU A 960 -27.60 -5.90 -13.80
C GLU A 960 -26.22 -6.10 -14.44
N THR A 961 -25.63 -7.29 -14.29
CA THR A 961 -24.35 -7.62 -14.94
C THR A 961 -24.48 -8.73 -15.98
N LEU A 962 -25.70 -9.24 -16.26
CA LEU A 962 -25.89 -10.35 -17.19
C LEU A 962 -25.68 -9.98 -18.65
N GLU A 963 -25.87 -8.72 -19.04
CA GLU A 963 -25.48 -8.26 -20.37
C GLU A 963 -23.96 -8.34 -20.59
N LEU A 964 -23.17 -8.32 -19.51
CA LEU A 964 -21.73 -8.30 -19.54
C LEU A 964 -21.13 -9.70 -19.62
N MET A 965 -20.23 -9.87 -20.59
CA MET A 965 -19.57 -11.14 -20.87
C MET A 965 -18.70 -11.65 -19.71
N ILE A 966 -18.24 -10.76 -18.82
CA ILE A 966 -17.44 -11.11 -17.64
C ILE A 966 -18.20 -12.00 -16.64
N THR A 967 -19.49 -11.78 -16.44
CA THR A 967 -20.29 -12.61 -15.53
C THR A 967 -20.38 -14.04 -16.07
N TRP A 968 -20.65 -14.19 -17.36
CA TRP A 968 -20.69 -15.49 -18.04
C TRP A 968 -19.33 -16.19 -18.05
N LEU A 969 -18.23 -15.45 -18.28
CA LEU A 969 -16.88 -15.96 -18.23
C LEU A 969 -16.54 -16.59 -16.87
N LEU A 970 -16.88 -15.89 -15.78
CA LEU A 970 -16.62 -16.37 -14.44
C LEU A 970 -17.47 -17.62 -14.11
N VAL A 971 -18.71 -17.70 -14.61
CA VAL A 971 -19.54 -18.93 -14.50
C VAL A 971 -18.88 -20.08 -15.27
N GLY A 972 -18.40 -19.81 -16.49
CA GLY A 972 -17.67 -20.78 -17.30
C GLY A 972 -16.40 -21.30 -16.62
N LEU A 973 -15.65 -20.41 -15.95
CA LEU A 973 -14.48 -20.78 -15.15
C LEU A 973 -14.85 -21.63 -13.93
N LEU A 974 -15.97 -21.33 -13.24
CA LEU A 974 -16.47 -22.15 -12.15
C LEU A 974 -16.83 -23.56 -12.64
N LEU A 975 -17.55 -23.68 -13.76
CA LEU A 975 -17.90 -24.98 -14.35
C LEU A 975 -16.66 -25.76 -14.81
N ALA A 976 -15.69 -25.09 -15.43
CA ALA A 976 -14.40 -25.70 -15.79
C ALA A 976 -13.65 -26.22 -14.55
N ALA A 977 -13.67 -25.47 -13.44
CA ALA A 977 -13.09 -25.89 -12.17
C ALA A 977 -13.84 -27.09 -11.55
N VAL A 978 -15.17 -27.12 -11.67
CA VAL A 978 -15.98 -28.29 -11.23
C VAL A 978 -15.63 -29.53 -12.03
N ASP A 979 -15.53 -29.42 -13.35
CA ASP A 979 -15.18 -30.56 -14.22
C ASP A 979 -13.75 -31.06 -13.94
N GLY A 980 -12.79 -30.16 -13.79
CA GLY A 980 -11.41 -30.50 -13.42
C GLY A 980 -11.30 -31.11 -12.01
N ALA A 981 -12.13 -30.66 -11.07
CA ALA A 981 -12.15 -31.25 -9.73
C ALA A 981 -12.78 -32.65 -9.74
N ARG A 982 -13.81 -32.91 -10.57
CA ARG A 982 -14.39 -34.25 -10.75
C ARG A 982 -13.42 -35.23 -11.39
N SER A 983 -12.65 -34.80 -12.40
CA SER A 983 -11.67 -35.67 -13.06
C SER A 983 -10.50 -36.05 -12.14
N SER A 984 -10.18 -35.21 -11.14
CA SER A 984 -9.12 -35.44 -10.16
C SER A 984 -9.51 -36.31 -8.95
N GLN A 985 -10.80 -36.58 -8.73
CA GLN A 985 -11.23 -37.48 -7.66
C GLN A 985 -10.93 -38.94 -8.06
N PRO A 986 -10.21 -39.73 -7.23
CA PRO A 986 -10.02 -41.14 -7.51
C PRO A 986 -11.40 -41.83 -7.56
N ALA A 987 -11.59 -42.74 -8.52
CA ALA A 987 -12.81 -43.51 -8.69
C ALA A 987 -13.05 -44.48 -7.52
N THR A 988 -13.37 -43.96 -6.34
CA THR A 988 -13.62 -44.76 -5.13
C THR A 988 -15.08 -45.17 -4.96
N ASP A 989 -16.02 -44.57 -5.71
CA ASP A 989 -17.46 -44.90 -5.57
C ASP A 989 -17.93 -46.06 -6.48
N ALA A 990 -17.19 -46.43 -7.52
CA ALA A 990 -17.58 -47.52 -8.41
C ALA A 990 -17.09 -48.92 -7.95
N SER A 991 -16.06 -49.00 -7.09
CA SER A 991 -15.52 -50.29 -6.61
C SER A 991 -16.03 -50.73 -5.24
N GLN A 992 -16.74 -49.86 -4.50
CA GLN A 992 -17.38 -50.25 -3.23
C GLN A 992 -18.76 -50.89 -3.44
N SER A 993 -19.47 -50.54 -4.53
CA SER A 993 -20.77 -51.15 -4.86
C SER A 993 -20.66 -52.56 -5.43
N SER A 994 -19.51 -52.93 -6.02
CA SER A 994 -19.23 -54.30 -6.50
C SER A 994 -18.73 -55.23 -5.38
N ARG A 995 -18.01 -54.71 -4.37
CA ARG A 995 -17.59 -55.51 -3.20
C ARG A 995 -18.74 -55.78 -2.22
N TYR A 996 -19.75 -54.92 -2.14
CA TYR A 996 -20.95 -55.21 -1.33
C TYR A 996 -21.92 -56.22 -1.98
N ARG A 997 -21.83 -56.44 -3.30
CA ARG A 997 -22.62 -57.43 -4.03
C ARG A 997 -22.00 -58.84 -4.08
N LEU A 998 -20.70 -58.97 -3.80
CA LEU A 998 -20.00 -60.25 -3.76
C LEU A 998 -19.84 -60.85 -2.35
N VAL A 999 -20.23 -60.11 -1.30
CA VAL A 999 -20.19 -60.59 0.10
C VAL A 999 -21.59 -61.02 0.60
N THR A 1000 -22.66 -60.75 -0.16
CA THR A 1000 -24.03 -61.15 0.17
C THR A 1000 -24.56 -62.36 -0.63
N SER A 1001 -23.77 -62.95 -1.54
CA SER A 1001 -24.14 -64.17 -2.28
C SER A 1001 -23.30 -65.40 -1.90
N SER A 1002 -22.52 -65.34 -0.82
CA SER A 1002 -21.79 -66.50 -0.26
C SER A 1002 -22.22 -66.86 1.17
N GLN A 1003 -23.31 -66.25 1.66
CA GLN A 1003 -24.04 -66.67 2.86
C GLN A 1003 -25.53 -66.39 2.66
N LEU A 1004 -26.17 -67.20 1.81
CA LEU A 1004 -27.57 -67.63 1.85
C LEU A 1004 -27.83 -68.61 0.70
#